data_AF-A0A3C0WN56-F1
#
_entry.id   AF-A0A3C0WN56-F1
#
_cell.length_a   1.000
_cell.length_b   1.000
_cell.length_c   1.000
_cell.angle_alpha   90.00
_cell.angle_beta   90.00
_cell.angle_gamma   90.00
#
_symmetry.space_group_name_H-M   'P 1'
#
loop_
_entity.id
_entity.type
_entity.pdbx_description
1 polymer ?
#
loop_
_entity_poly.entity_id
_entity_poly.type
_entity_poly.pdbx_seq_one_letter_code
_entity_poly.pdbx_strand_id
1 'polypeptide(L)'
;MPLMKRSSALILLVLTIIILSGCAVSLASDITPPPDAESYSAQDTPVVPESVFPIVPPDPQAGAVIFNEKCAPCHGDLGQGDGPQSENLPVLVPALADPALAAAARPVNWYNMVTNGNLERYMPGFTSLDDRQRWDVVSYALTLSLSSGAATSGKEVYSASCETCHGAQGTGGQNAPDWQRESGRLAQLSLDEIVAVTEKGTGDMPGYADSLTAEELNGVAQYVRLLSFGVQSGTSAVTPEPTATEAADEAQATAMPVGSAEPLPQPNLPDQEATPAGTPESTLPSELTVTGKLMASEGVEIPADLTVTLAGFDSMDQAYQAETTVQPDGSFEFDKVEFVPGRTFIAAVDYQGLTFSSDVYHSTDTRPGAVVELTIPFYGTTTDAKALRADRLHLFFDFTRAGVVQVVELFILNNTGNQAIVSANGQGTVAFDLPEGATNLQFQDSVLGERYIQTEKGFADSASIQPGEGTQILFAYDLPYNRKAELNIPIPMEVDAAVIMMPEGTVKLTSDQLQSTGTRQVQGINLEMFTASGLQAGSTLEMTLSGRVSSSLNVETGSSTGLIIGGSVLGLVLVGAGYWMWRQRKQFAVEDETEEEPAEEDQDTIMDAIIALDDSFQSGSLSEEAYQKRRAELKEKLQTLTK
;
A
#
# COMPACT_ATOMS: atom_id res chain seq x y z
N MET A 1 66.04 -5.18 58.22
CA MET A 1 64.57 -5.03 58.07
C MET A 1 64.24 -4.29 56.79
N PRO A 2 63.67 -4.96 55.76
CA PRO A 2 62.96 -4.25 54.70
C PRO A 2 61.67 -5.00 54.26
N LEU A 3 60.50 -4.58 54.76
CA LEU A 3 59.21 -5.20 54.33
C LEU A 3 58.01 -4.23 54.26
N MET A 4 58.10 -3.03 54.84
CA MET A 4 56.99 -2.06 54.91
C MET A 4 57.04 -0.96 53.82
N LYS A 5 57.44 -1.30 52.58
CA LYS A 5 57.49 -0.34 51.45
C LYS A 5 56.86 -0.81 50.13
N ARG A 6 56.31 -2.03 50.04
CA ARG A 6 55.63 -2.51 48.82
C ARG A 6 54.10 -2.40 48.87
N SER A 7 53.48 -2.56 50.05
CA SER A 7 52.01 -2.53 50.19
C SER A 7 51.39 -1.17 49.84
N SER A 8 52.01 -0.07 50.28
CA SER A 8 51.49 1.29 50.05
C SER A 8 51.44 1.69 48.57
N ALA A 9 52.36 1.17 47.74
CA ALA A 9 52.37 1.44 46.30
C ALA A 9 51.21 0.74 45.58
N LEU A 10 50.84 -0.47 46.01
CA LEU A 10 49.72 -1.22 45.43
C LEU A 10 48.38 -0.57 45.78
N ILE A 11 48.20 -0.14 47.03
CA ILE A 11 46.98 0.54 47.50
C ILE A 11 46.78 1.87 46.76
N LEU A 12 47.85 2.64 46.53
CA LEU A 12 47.77 3.87 45.76
C LEU A 12 47.34 3.62 44.31
N LEU A 13 47.89 2.61 43.65
CA LEU A 13 47.55 2.26 42.26
C LEU A 13 46.08 1.85 42.11
N VAL A 14 45.55 1.08 43.06
CA VAL A 14 44.13 0.65 43.06
C VAL A 14 43.19 1.85 43.29
N LEU A 15 43.54 2.79 44.18
CA LEU A 15 42.76 4.02 44.35
C LEU A 15 42.71 4.87 43.07
N THR A 16 43.83 5.02 42.37
CA THR A 16 43.87 5.81 41.12
C THR A 16 42.98 5.19 40.03
N ILE A 17 42.91 3.87 39.93
CA ILE A 17 42.03 3.17 38.97
C ILE A 17 40.55 3.41 39.30
N ILE A 18 40.17 3.33 40.59
CA ILE A 18 38.79 3.59 41.03
C ILE A 18 38.38 5.05 40.74
N ILE A 19 39.30 6.01 40.93
CA ILE A 19 39.04 7.42 40.65
C ILE A 19 38.89 7.71 39.14
N LEU A 20 39.60 6.98 38.26
CA LEU A 20 39.45 7.14 36.81
C LEU A 20 38.19 6.49 36.21
N SER A 21 37.50 5.61 36.94
CA SER A 21 36.19 5.06 36.52
C SER A 21 34.98 5.89 36.97
N GLY A 22 35.19 7.03 37.65
CA GLY A 22 34.09 7.88 38.15
C GLY A 22 33.48 8.85 37.13
N CYS A 23 34.08 9.05 35.96
CA CYS A 23 33.77 10.14 35.04
C CYS A 23 32.94 9.71 33.81
N ALA A 24 31.85 8.97 34.02
CA ALA A 24 30.90 8.57 32.98
C ALA A 24 29.43 8.68 33.43
N VAL A 25 29.15 9.46 34.47
CA VAL A 25 27.77 9.79 34.89
C VAL A 25 27.29 11.03 34.15
N SER A 26 26.02 11.00 33.75
CA SER A 26 25.31 11.95 32.88
C SER A 26 25.71 13.42 33.01
N LEU A 27 26.19 13.99 31.89
CA LEU A 27 26.04 15.41 31.55
C LEU A 27 25.11 15.59 30.35
N ALA A 28 24.02 14.81 30.33
CA ALA A 28 22.78 15.26 29.69
C ALA A 28 22.13 16.25 30.67
N SER A 29 22.48 17.53 30.53
CA SER A 29 21.87 18.59 31.34
C SER A 29 20.42 18.76 30.93
N ASP A 30 19.54 18.63 31.92
CA ASP A 30 18.15 19.09 31.96
C ASP A 30 17.80 20.16 30.90
N ILE A 31 17.07 19.74 29.87
CA ILE A 31 16.34 20.62 28.95
C ILE A 31 14.87 20.22 29.04
N THR A 32 14.17 20.77 30.04
CA THR A 32 12.71 20.78 30.03
C THR A 32 12.22 21.44 28.72
N PRO A 33 11.32 20.79 27.96
CA PRO A 33 10.64 21.47 26.86
C PRO A 33 9.89 22.72 27.41
N PRO A 34 9.76 23.79 26.63
CA PRO A 34 8.86 24.88 27.01
C PRO A 34 7.43 24.35 27.13
N PRO A 35 6.60 24.87 28.05
CA PRO A 35 5.26 24.34 28.31
C PRO A 35 4.30 24.46 27.11
N ASP A 36 4.60 25.33 26.15
CA ASP A 36 3.86 25.53 24.91
C ASP A 36 4.42 24.69 23.72
N ALA A 37 5.20 23.65 24.00
CA ALA A 37 5.67 22.71 22.98
C ALA A 37 4.52 21.80 22.52
N GLU A 38 3.70 22.31 21.59
CA GLU A 38 2.64 21.52 20.96
C GLU A 38 3.19 20.16 20.50
N SER A 39 2.49 19.09 20.86
CA SER A 39 2.83 17.75 20.45
C SER A 39 2.63 17.64 18.94
N TYR A 40 3.71 17.80 18.18
CA TYR A 40 3.76 17.36 16.79
C TYR A 40 3.39 15.88 16.77
N SER A 41 2.15 15.56 16.42
CA SER A 41 1.84 14.24 15.94
C SER A 41 2.75 13.99 14.75
N ALA A 42 3.40 12.83 14.72
CA ALA A 42 3.95 12.36 13.47
C ALA A 42 2.76 12.23 12.52
N GLN A 43 2.67 13.07 11.49
CA GLN A 43 1.76 12.82 10.39
C GLN A 43 2.12 11.43 9.87
N ASP A 44 1.13 10.54 9.76
CA ASP A 44 1.36 9.16 9.32
C ASP A 44 2.07 9.17 7.98
N THR A 45 3.39 8.92 7.97
CA THR A 45 4.16 8.70 6.75
C THR A 45 3.50 7.52 6.06
N PRO A 46 2.90 7.69 4.85
CA PRO A 46 2.16 6.61 4.22
C PRO A 46 3.06 5.38 4.09
N VAL A 47 2.62 4.25 4.61
CA VAL A 47 3.32 2.98 4.46
C VAL A 47 3.26 2.63 2.98
N VAL A 48 4.31 2.98 2.24
CA VAL A 48 4.43 2.67 0.82
C VAL A 48 4.44 1.14 0.69
N PRO A 49 3.42 0.52 0.05
CA PRO A 49 3.40 -0.92 -0.10
C PRO A 49 4.62 -1.38 -0.90
N GLU A 50 5.18 -2.56 -0.57
CA GLU A 50 6.23 -3.17 -1.39
C GLU A 50 5.68 -3.49 -2.79
N SER A 51 5.90 -2.57 -3.72
CA SER A 51 5.38 -2.65 -5.08
C SER A 51 5.68 -4.01 -5.71
N VAL A 52 4.62 -4.76 -6.00
CA VAL A 52 4.70 -6.03 -6.74
C VAL A 52 5.24 -5.71 -8.12
N PHE A 53 6.37 -6.30 -8.51
CA PHE A 53 6.96 -6.07 -9.83
C PHE A 53 6.50 -7.17 -10.81
N PRO A 54 6.23 -6.83 -12.09
CA PRO A 54 5.58 -7.75 -13.02
C PRO A 54 6.59 -8.78 -13.54
N ILE A 55 6.55 -10.01 -13.01
CA ILE A 55 7.50 -11.09 -13.34
C ILE A 55 7.48 -11.44 -14.84
N VAL A 56 6.33 -11.22 -15.50
CA VAL A 56 6.19 -11.26 -16.96
C VAL A 56 6.00 -9.82 -17.46
N PRO A 57 6.69 -9.38 -18.53
CA PRO A 57 6.53 -8.04 -19.12
C PRO A 57 5.04 -7.63 -19.32
N PRO A 58 4.64 -6.43 -18.87
CA PRO A 58 3.27 -5.94 -19.04
C PRO A 58 2.86 -5.77 -20.50
N ASP A 59 1.60 -6.01 -20.83
CA ASP A 59 1.02 -6.00 -22.17
C ASP A 59 0.20 -4.71 -22.40
N PRO A 60 0.69 -3.75 -23.21
CA PRO A 60 -0.04 -2.51 -23.49
C PRO A 60 -1.32 -2.75 -24.31
N GLN A 61 -1.42 -3.84 -25.07
CA GLN A 61 -2.62 -4.16 -25.85
C GLN A 61 -3.74 -4.70 -24.95
N ALA A 62 -3.41 -5.48 -23.91
CA ALA A 62 -4.35 -5.83 -22.84
C ALA A 62 -4.73 -4.57 -22.03
N GLY A 63 -3.73 -3.76 -21.65
CA GLY A 63 -3.92 -2.51 -20.93
C GLY A 63 -4.82 -1.50 -21.63
N ALA A 64 -4.82 -1.46 -22.97
CA ALA A 64 -5.69 -0.60 -23.77
C ALA A 64 -7.18 -0.88 -23.54
N VAL A 65 -7.57 -2.14 -23.33
CA VAL A 65 -8.98 -2.51 -23.06
C VAL A 65 -9.42 -1.93 -21.71
N ILE A 66 -8.60 -2.17 -20.68
CA ILE A 66 -8.83 -1.69 -19.32
C ILE A 66 -8.87 -0.16 -19.28
N PHE A 67 -7.95 0.50 -19.99
CA PHE A 67 -7.88 1.97 -20.03
C PHE A 67 -9.15 2.59 -20.63
N ASN A 68 -9.63 2.06 -21.75
CA ASN A 68 -10.83 2.58 -22.42
C ASN A 68 -12.10 2.37 -21.58
N GLU A 69 -12.17 1.29 -20.78
CA GLU A 69 -13.30 1.02 -19.89
C GLU A 69 -13.25 1.85 -18.60
N LYS A 70 -12.09 1.92 -17.93
CA LYS A 70 -11.96 2.41 -16.55
C LYS A 70 -11.18 3.72 -16.37
N CYS A 71 -10.45 4.20 -17.38
CA CYS A 71 -9.57 5.37 -17.25
C CYS A 71 -9.92 6.52 -18.21
N ALA A 72 -10.29 6.21 -19.45
CA ALA A 72 -10.68 7.19 -20.47
C ALA A 72 -11.84 8.12 -20.08
N PRO A 73 -12.86 7.72 -19.27
CA PRO A 73 -13.90 8.65 -18.80
C PRO A 73 -13.38 9.92 -18.11
N CYS A 74 -12.22 9.85 -17.44
CA CYS A 74 -11.53 11.01 -16.87
C CYS A 74 -10.30 11.45 -17.69
N HIS A 75 -9.43 10.52 -18.10
CA HIS A 75 -8.16 10.83 -18.77
C HIS A 75 -8.28 11.07 -20.28
N GLY A 76 -9.44 10.79 -20.89
CA GLY A 76 -9.69 10.85 -22.33
C GLY A 76 -9.08 9.66 -23.09
N ASP A 77 -9.68 9.28 -24.22
CA ASP A 77 -9.27 8.15 -25.07
C ASP A 77 -7.78 8.21 -25.50
N LEU A 78 -7.23 9.43 -25.60
CA LEU A 78 -5.84 9.72 -25.97
C LEU A 78 -4.99 10.21 -24.79
N GLY A 79 -5.47 10.04 -23.55
CA GLY A 79 -4.74 10.38 -22.33
C GLY A 79 -4.45 11.87 -22.14
N GLN A 80 -5.24 12.79 -22.70
CA GLN A 80 -4.99 14.24 -22.64
C GLN A 80 -5.63 14.92 -21.40
N GLY A 81 -6.31 14.18 -20.53
CA GLY A 81 -7.05 14.73 -19.39
C GLY A 81 -8.41 15.33 -19.76
N ASP A 82 -8.88 15.06 -20.98
CA ASP A 82 -10.08 15.63 -21.63
C ASP A 82 -11.27 14.66 -21.68
N GLY A 83 -11.28 13.65 -20.80
CA GLY A 83 -12.40 12.72 -20.68
C GLY A 83 -13.70 13.42 -20.25
N PRO A 84 -14.89 12.90 -20.64
CA PRO A 84 -16.18 13.56 -20.41
C PRO A 84 -16.53 13.86 -18.94
N GLN A 85 -15.87 13.20 -17.97
CA GLN A 85 -16.03 13.49 -16.55
C GLN A 85 -15.10 14.61 -16.06
N SER A 86 -13.95 14.86 -16.69
CA SER A 86 -12.94 15.82 -16.21
C SER A 86 -13.43 17.27 -16.20
N GLU A 87 -14.38 17.64 -17.08
CA GLU A 87 -15.05 18.95 -17.07
C GLU A 87 -15.73 19.29 -15.73
N ASN A 88 -16.12 18.27 -14.95
CA ASN A 88 -16.94 18.44 -13.75
C ASN A 88 -16.09 18.37 -12.45
N LEU A 89 -14.82 18.00 -12.54
CA LEU A 89 -13.93 17.87 -11.38
C LEU A 89 -13.32 19.22 -10.97
N PRO A 90 -13.17 19.49 -9.66
CA PRO A 90 -12.51 20.72 -9.17
C PRO A 90 -10.97 20.69 -9.30
N VAL A 91 -10.42 19.60 -9.85
CA VAL A 91 -8.98 19.39 -10.07
C VAL A 91 -8.72 19.05 -11.52
N LEU A 92 -7.61 19.55 -12.08
CA LEU A 92 -7.16 19.14 -13.41
C LEU A 92 -6.72 17.67 -13.38
N VAL A 93 -7.33 16.86 -14.25
CA VAL A 93 -6.91 15.48 -14.54
C VAL A 93 -5.58 15.53 -15.30
N PRO A 94 -4.56 14.74 -14.92
CA PRO A 94 -3.29 14.72 -15.64
C PRO A 94 -3.43 14.20 -17.07
N ALA A 95 -2.84 14.95 -18.02
CA ALA A 95 -2.59 14.50 -19.38
C ALA A 95 -1.48 13.45 -19.39
N LEU A 96 -1.81 12.18 -19.21
CA LEU A 96 -0.88 11.05 -19.21
C LEU A 96 -0.05 10.94 -20.50
N ALA A 97 -0.58 11.47 -21.62
CA ALA A 97 0.10 11.54 -22.90
C ALA A 97 1.07 12.74 -23.05
N ASP A 98 1.14 13.66 -22.07
CA ASP A 98 2.16 14.71 -22.07
C ASP A 98 3.57 14.08 -21.96
N PRO A 99 4.46 14.29 -22.95
CA PRO A 99 5.81 13.75 -22.90
C PRO A 99 6.62 14.22 -21.69
N ALA A 100 6.35 15.42 -21.12
CA ALA A 100 7.08 15.89 -19.95
C ALA A 100 6.64 15.16 -18.66
N LEU A 101 5.33 15.04 -18.42
CA LEU A 101 4.78 14.26 -17.30
C LEU A 101 5.24 12.79 -17.36
N ALA A 102 5.16 12.15 -18.53
CA ALA A 102 5.49 10.75 -18.69
C ALA A 102 7.00 10.47 -18.71
N ALA A 103 7.84 11.42 -19.14
CA ALA A 103 9.29 11.29 -19.06
C ALA A 103 9.81 11.30 -17.61
N ALA A 104 9.21 12.15 -16.76
CA ALA A 104 9.46 12.19 -15.33
C ALA A 104 8.84 10.99 -14.57
N ALA A 105 7.87 10.28 -15.17
CA ALA A 105 7.15 9.18 -14.53
C ALA A 105 7.98 7.89 -14.42
N ARG A 106 8.14 7.41 -13.17
CA ARG A 106 8.51 6.03 -12.86
C ARG A 106 7.26 5.13 -12.93
N PRO A 107 7.26 4.02 -13.69
CA PRO A 107 6.10 3.14 -13.81
C PRO A 107 5.55 2.64 -12.47
N VAL A 108 6.42 2.37 -11.49
CA VAL A 108 6.02 1.97 -10.13
C VAL A 108 5.18 3.02 -9.39
N ASN A 109 5.39 4.30 -9.65
CA ASN A 109 4.59 5.36 -9.04
C ASN A 109 3.18 5.40 -9.66
N TRP A 110 3.06 5.17 -10.97
CA TRP A 110 1.77 5.07 -11.65
C TRP A 110 1.02 3.78 -11.26
N TYR A 111 1.72 2.66 -11.11
CA TYR A 111 1.16 1.43 -10.54
C TYR A 111 0.61 1.64 -9.12
N ASN A 112 1.39 2.27 -8.24
CA ASN A 112 0.93 2.58 -6.89
C ASN A 112 -0.28 3.55 -6.90
N MET A 113 -0.33 4.49 -7.85
CA MET A 113 -1.45 5.43 -8.01
C MET A 113 -2.71 4.78 -8.61
N VAL A 114 -2.57 3.80 -9.51
CA VAL A 114 -3.70 2.97 -9.98
C VAL A 114 -4.18 2.02 -8.87
N THR A 115 -3.28 1.47 -8.06
CA THR A 115 -3.64 0.55 -6.96
C THR A 115 -4.41 1.27 -5.85
N ASN A 116 -3.86 2.36 -5.33
CA ASN A 116 -4.38 3.04 -4.13
C ASN A 116 -5.28 4.25 -4.45
N GLY A 117 -5.27 4.72 -5.70
CA GLY A 117 -5.92 5.96 -6.11
C GLY A 117 -5.24 7.21 -5.57
N ASN A 118 -5.98 8.32 -5.65
CA ASN A 118 -5.78 9.53 -4.87
C ASN A 118 -7.15 10.20 -4.68
N LEU A 119 -7.81 9.89 -3.56
CA LEU A 119 -9.18 10.34 -3.28
C LEU A 119 -9.29 11.87 -3.12
N GLU A 120 -8.26 12.54 -2.56
CA GLU A 120 -8.18 14.01 -2.51
C GLU A 120 -8.18 14.66 -3.91
N ARG A 121 -7.84 13.87 -4.95
CA ARG A 121 -7.81 14.27 -6.35
C ARG A 121 -8.82 13.52 -7.21
N TYR A 122 -9.86 12.93 -6.61
CA TYR A 122 -10.96 12.26 -7.30
C TYR A 122 -10.52 11.11 -8.24
N MET A 123 -9.40 10.46 -7.91
CA MET A 123 -8.94 9.25 -8.59
C MET A 123 -9.20 8.04 -7.66
N PRO A 124 -10.12 7.12 -8.01
CA PRO A 124 -10.35 5.91 -7.21
C PRO A 124 -9.16 4.96 -7.28
N GLY A 125 -9.05 4.07 -6.29
CA GLY A 125 -8.12 2.93 -6.32
C GLY A 125 -8.75 1.75 -7.03
N PHE A 126 -8.06 1.18 -8.02
CA PHE A 126 -8.53 0.07 -8.83
C PHE A 126 -8.08 -1.27 -8.22
N THR A 127 -8.59 -1.57 -7.02
CA THR A 127 -8.38 -2.85 -6.32
C THR A 127 -9.16 -4.01 -6.93
N SER A 128 -10.20 -3.73 -7.71
CA SER A 128 -10.99 -4.71 -8.49
C SER A 128 -10.22 -5.34 -9.67
N LEU A 129 -9.09 -4.76 -10.06
CA LEU A 129 -8.14 -5.35 -11.00
C LEU A 129 -7.16 -6.27 -10.27
N ASP A 130 -6.60 -7.27 -10.95
CA ASP A 130 -5.44 -8.00 -10.43
C ASP A 130 -4.12 -7.20 -10.62
N ASP A 131 -3.02 -7.63 -10.00
CA ASP A 131 -1.72 -6.95 -10.10
C ASP A 131 -1.22 -6.87 -11.56
N ARG A 132 -1.50 -7.90 -12.36
CA ARG A 132 -1.09 -7.98 -13.77
C ARG A 132 -1.88 -6.97 -14.61
N GLN A 133 -3.18 -6.90 -14.44
CA GLN A 133 -4.08 -5.93 -15.05
C GLN A 133 -3.70 -4.48 -14.72
N ARG A 134 -3.34 -4.21 -13.45
CA ARG A 134 -2.79 -2.90 -13.03
C ARG A 134 -1.47 -2.55 -13.73
N TRP A 135 -0.57 -3.51 -13.92
CA TRP A 135 0.65 -3.29 -14.68
C TRP A 135 0.40 -3.09 -16.19
N ASP A 136 -0.52 -3.85 -16.76
CA ASP A 136 -0.88 -3.77 -18.18
C ASP A 136 -1.47 -2.39 -18.51
N VAL A 137 -2.44 -1.88 -17.72
CA VAL A 137 -3.02 -0.54 -17.94
C VAL A 137 -2.00 0.59 -17.74
N VAL A 138 -1.06 0.46 -16.78
CA VAL A 138 0.05 1.41 -16.60
C VAL A 138 0.99 1.39 -17.80
N SER A 139 1.29 0.21 -18.36
CA SER A 139 2.13 0.10 -19.55
C SER A 139 1.46 0.76 -20.77
N TYR A 140 0.15 0.58 -20.95
CA TYR A 140 -0.61 1.27 -21.99
C TYR A 140 -0.60 2.79 -21.81
N ALA A 141 -0.93 3.29 -20.62
CA ALA A 141 -0.90 4.72 -20.32
C ALA A 141 0.48 5.34 -20.63
N LEU A 142 1.56 4.63 -20.31
CA LEU A 142 2.93 5.04 -20.64
C LEU A 142 3.26 4.98 -22.14
N THR A 143 2.51 4.24 -22.98
CA THR A 143 2.68 4.29 -24.45
C THR A 143 2.03 5.52 -25.09
N LEU A 144 1.04 6.14 -24.45
CA LEU A 144 0.31 7.30 -25.01
C LEU A 144 1.22 8.52 -25.24
N SER A 145 2.29 8.64 -24.47
CA SER A 145 3.30 9.71 -24.60
C SER A 145 4.50 9.34 -25.49
N LEU A 146 4.61 8.10 -25.96
CA LEU A 146 5.78 7.64 -26.73
C LEU A 146 5.61 7.99 -28.21
N SER A 147 6.58 8.72 -28.77
CA SER A 147 6.54 9.05 -30.19
C SER A 147 7.08 7.88 -31.01
N SER A 148 6.29 7.43 -31.99
CA SER A 148 6.70 6.37 -32.94
C SER A 148 7.98 6.73 -33.70
N GLY A 149 8.24 8.02 -33.93
CA GLY A 149 9.49 8.54 -34.47
C GLY A 149 10.70 8.28 -33.56
N ALA A 150 10.68 8.78 -32.31
CA ALA A 150 11.82 8.63 -31.39
C ALA A 150 12.05 7.18 -30.95
N ALA A 151 10.99 6.36 -30.85
CA ALA A 151 11.13 4.91 -30.64
C ALA A 151 11.81 4.20 -31.83
N THR A 152 11.62 4.70 -33.06
CA THR A 152 12.25 4.14 -34.26
C THR A 152 13.74 4.53 -34.35
N SER A 153 14.08 5.81 -34.18
CA SER A 153 15.49 6.23 -34.16
C SER A 153 16.23 5.67 -32.94
N GLY A 154 15.56 5.59 -31.78
CA GLY A 154 16.06 4.92 -30.59
C GLY A 154 16.43 3.46 -30.81
N LYS A 155 15.65 2.73 -31.63
CA LYS A 155 15.97 1.35 -32.03
C LYS A 155 17.24 1.27 -32.89
N GLU A 156 17.42 2.19 -33.84
CA GLU A 156 18.61 2.21 -34.70
C GLU A 156 19.88 2.48 -33.88
N VAL A 157 19.83 3.46 -32.98
CA VAL A 157 20.93 3.77 -32.04
C VAL A 157 21.18 2.60 -31.09
N TYR A 158 20.12 1.95 -30.58
CA TYR A 158 20.22 0.78 -29.71
C TYR A 158 20.93 -0.41 -30.38
N SER A 159 20.54 -0.78 -31.59
CA SER A 159 21.19 -1.87 -32.33
C SER A 159 22.63 -1.53 -32.74
N ALA A 160 22.96 -0.25 -32.92
CA ALA A 160 24.33 0.19 -33.18
C ALA A 160 25.22 0.19 -31.92
N SER A 161 24.67 0.52 -30.74
CA SER A 161 25.45 0.96 -29.57
C SER A 161 25.28 0.14 -28.30
N CYS A 162 24.14 -0.55 -28.14
CA CYS A 162 23.70 -1.15 -26.87
C CYS A 162 23.45 -2.67 -26.97
N GLU A 163 22.95 -3.13 -28.12
CA GLU A 163 22.57 -4.53 -28.38
C GLU A 163 23.70 -5.53 -28.12
N THR A 164 24.96 -5.16 -28.34
CA THR A 164 26.14 -6.00 -28.07
C THR A 164 26.23 -6.50 -26.62
N CYS A 165 25.71 -5.72 -25.66
CA CYS A 165 25.72 -6.06 -24.24
C CYS A 165 24.32 -6.44 -23.73
N HIS A 166 23.29 -5.71 -24.14
CA HIS A 166 21.91 -5.87 -23.63
C HIS A 166 21.03 -6.82 -24.46
N GLY A 167 21.52 -7.31 -25.61
CA GLY A 167 20.78 -8.20 -26.50
C GLY A 167 19.69 -7.48 -27.32
N ALA A 168 19.31 -8.04 -28.48
CA ALA A 168 18.42 -7.40 -29.45
C ALA A 168 17.02 -7.06 -28.91
N GLN A 169 16.58 -7.76 -27.87
CA GLN A 169 15.28 -7.57 -27.21
C GLN A 169 15.41 -7.20 -25.72
N GLY A 170 16.59 -6.75 -25.28
CA GLY A 170 16.82 -6.40 -23.86
C GLY A 170 17.07 -7.59 -22.94
N THR A 171 17.40 -8.78 -23.48
CA THR A 171 17.63 -10.03 -22.73
C THR A 171 18.93 -10.06 -21.90
N GLY A 172 19.67 -8.95 -21.84
CA GLY A 172 20.87 -8.81 -21.02
C GLY A 172 22.06 -9.67 -21.47
N GLY A 173 23.05 -9.74 -20.58
CA GLY A 173 24.32 -10.45 -20.74
C GLY A 173 25.12 -10.48 -19.44
N GLN A 174 26.32 -11.05 -19.43
CA GLN A 174 27.10 -11.25 -18.19
C GLN A 174 27.41 -9.96 -17.42
N ASN A 175 27.44 -8.81 -18.10
CA ASN A 175 27.72 -7.49 -17.52
C ASN A 175 26.56 -6.49 -17.77
N ALA A 176 25.36 -6.96 -18.13
CA ALA A 176 24.25 -6.09 -18.53
C ALA A 176 22.88 -6.68 -18.10
N PRO A 177 21.97 -5.88 -17.51
CA PRO A 177 20.67 -6.36 -17.05
C PRO A 177 19.82 -6.96 -18.18
N ASP A 178 19.12 -8.04 -17.84
CA ASP A 178 18.00 -8.57 -18.62
C ASP A 178 16.73 -7.81 -18.24
N TRP A 179 16.21 -6.97 -19.12
CA TRP A 179 15.01 -6.16 -18.87
C TRP A 179 13.70 -6.93 -18.98
N GLN A 180 13.71 -8.13 -19.56
CA GLN A 180 12.55 -9.01 -19.59
C GLN A 180 12.40 -9.78 -18.27
N ARG A 181 13.53 -10.07 -17.59
CA ARG A 181 13.56 -10.78 -16.29
C ARG A 181 13.76 -9.87 -15.08
N GLU A 182 14.43 -8.74 -15.23
CA GLU A 182 14.55 -7.66 -14.23
C GLU A 182 13.57 -6.51 -14.53
N SER A 183 12.36 -6.79 -15.03
CA SER A 183 11.32 -5.79 -15.36
C SER A 183 11.15 -4.71 -14.28
N GLY A 184 11.14 -5.12 -13.01
CA GLY A 184 11.05 -4.25 -11.84
C GLY A 184 12.16 -3.20 -11.72
N ARG A 185 13.32 -3.41 -12.36
CA ARG A 185 14.44 -2.44 -12.42
C ARG A 185 14.10 -1.25 -13.31
N LEU A 186 13.50 -1.47 -14.48
CA LEU A 186 13.02 -0.38 -15.35
C LEU A 186 11.71 0.23 -14.83
N ALA A 187 10.89 -0.55 -14.12
CA ALA A 187 9.71 -0.02 -13.43
C ALA A 187 10.05 1.03 -12.34
N GLN A 188 11.26 0.98 -11.78
CA GLN A 188 11.79 1.94 -10.79
C GLN A 188 12.44 3.19 -11.40
N LEU A 189 12.57 3.29 -12.72
CA LEU A 189 13.29 4.40 -13.39
C LEU A 189 12.38 5.17 -14.36
N SER A 190 12.46 6.51 -14.32
CA SER A 190 11.83 7.39 -15.31
C SER A 190 12.59 7.37 -16.65
N LEU A 191 12.02 7.97 -17.70
CA LEU A 191 12.77 8.12 -18.96
C LEU A 191 13.96 9.06 -18.78
N ASP A 192 13.81 10.13 -18.00
CA ASP A 192 14.90 11.06 -17.67
C ASP A 192 16.04 10.36 -16.90
N GLU A 193 15.71 9.41 -16.04
CA GLU A 193 16.70 8.60 -15.31
C GLU A 193 17.42 7.61 -16.24
N ILE A 194 16.71 7.00 -17.21
CA ILE A 194 17.31 6.16 -18.24
C ILE A 194 18.21 6.99 -19.19
N VAL A 195 17.81 8.21 -19.55
CA VAL A 195 18.64 9.18 -20.28
C VAL A 195 19.90 9.51 -19.46
N ALA A 196 19.77 9.85 -18.18
CA ALA A 196 20.89 10.22 -17.32
C ALA A 196 21.89 9.05 -17.10
N VAL A 197 21.41 7.80 -17.06
CA VAL A 197 22.27 6.60 -17.01
C VAL A 197 22.97 6.37 -18.35
N THR A 198 22.29 6.53 -19.49
CA THR A 198 22.90 6.35 -20.82
C THR A 198 23.90 7.48 -21.15
N GLU A 199 23.61 8.72 -20.76
CA GLU A 199 24.51 9.87 -20.90
C GLU A 199 25.83 9.65 -20.15
N LYS A 200 25.74 9.27 -18.87
CA LYS A 200 26.88 9.27 -17.92
C LYS A 200 27.59 7.93 -17.79
N GLY A 201 26.92 6.82 -18.13
CA GLY A 201 27.37 5.45 -17.88
C GLY A 201 27.16 5.01 -16.43
N THR A 202 27.26 3.70 -16.18
CA THR A 202 27.19 3.12 -14.83
C THR A 202 27.84 1.75 -14.76
N GLY A 203 28.76 1.53 -13.81
CA GLY A 203 29.54 0.30 -13.70
C GLY A 203 30.34 0.03 -14.98
N ASP A 204 30.08 -1.12 -15.62
CA ASP A 204 30.67 -1.51 -16.91
C ASP A 204 29.97 -0.88 -18.14
N MET A 205 28.81 -0.25 -17.96
CA MET A 205 28.12 0.47 -19.05
C MET A 205 28.80 1.82 -19.30
N PRO A 206 29.33 2.09 -20.51
CA PRO A 206 29.96 3.36 -20.83
C PRO A 206 28.93 4.50 -20.90
N GLY A 207 29.39 5.74 -20.71
CA GLY A 207 28.59 6.94 -20.98
C GLY A 207 28.68 7.38 -22.44
N TYR A 208 27.56 7.84 -22.99
CA TYR A 208 27.41 8.20 -24.40
C TYR A 208 27.28 9.72 -24.64
N ALA A 209 27.50 10.57 -23.63
CA ALA A 209 27.40 12.03 -23.74
C ALA A 209 28.24 12.68 -24.87
N ASP A 210 29.41 12.11 -25.19
CA ASP A 210 30.30 12.58 -26.26
C ASP A 210 29.95 12.00 -27.65
N SER A 211 29.00 11.07 -27.74
CA SER A 211 28.72 10.27 -28.95
C SER A 211 27.26 10.26 -29.41
N LEU A 212 26.30 10.61 -28.54
CA LEU A 212 24.87 10.70 -28.84
C LEU A 212 24.32 12.07 -28.47
N THR A 213 23.42 12.61 -29.29
CA THR A 213 22.66 13.83 -28.99
C THR A 213 21.57 13.57 -27.94
N ALA A 214 21.04 14.64 -27.34
CA ALA A 214 19.92 14.55 -26.40
C ALA A 214 18.65 13.91 -27.02
N GLU A 215 18.43 14.09 -28.32
CA GLU A 215 17.31 13.48 -29.06
C GLU A 215 17.52 11.96 -29.23
N GLU A 216 18.74 11.53 -29.60
CA GLU A 216 19.11 10.11 -29.69
C GLU A 216 19.07 9.41 -28.31
N LEU A 217 19.57 10.07 -27.26
CA LEU A 217 19.51 9.57 -25.89
C LEU A 217 18.06 9.39 -25.41
N ASN A 218 17.18 10.35 -25.70
CA ASN A 218 15.76 10.25 -25.36
C ASN A 218 15.04 9.17 -26.18
N GLY A 219 15.34 9.04 -27.47
CA GLY A 219 14.84 7.95 -28.32
C GLY A 219 15.26 6.57 -27.80
N VAL A 220 16.53 6.39 -27.43
CA VAL A 220 17.02 5.15 -26.80
C VAL A 220 16.26 4.88 -25.50
N ALA A 221 16.03 5.89 -24.64
CA ALA A 221 15.26 5.70 -23.41
C ALA A 221 13.81 5.26 -23.68
N GLN A 222 13.14 5.85 -24.68
CA GLN A 222 11.80 5.42 -25.13
C GLN A 222 11.82 3.97 -25.64
N TYR A 223 12.83 3.58 -26.43
CA TYR A 223 12.96 2.20 -26.92
C TYR A 223 13.26 1.19 -25.80
N VAL A 224 14.14 1.53 -24.86
CA VAL A 224 14.45 0.69 -23.68
C VAL A 224 13.21 0.51 -22.78
N ARG A 225 12.36 1.54 -22.64
CA ARG A 225 11.06 1.40 -21.96
C ARG A 225 10.13 0.44 -22.70
N LEU A 226 10.06 0.51 -24.04
CA LEU A 226 9.26 -0.44 -24.83
C LEU A 226 9.76 -1.89 -24.71
N LEU A 227 11.08 -2.12 -24.55
CA LEU A 227 11.65 -3.45 -24.30
C LEU A 227 11.28 -4.03 -22.91
N SER A 228 10.77 -3.22 -21.97
CA SER A 228 10.24 -3.69 -20.69
C SER A 228 8.77 -4.16 -20.76
N PHE A 229 8.11 -3.95 -21.91
CA PHE A 229 6.73 -4.34 -22.16
C PHE A 229 6.69 -5.59 -23.07
N GLY A 230 5.66 -6.41 -22.94
CA GLY A 230 5.43 -7.67 -23.67
C GLY A 230 5.04 -7.50 -25.14
N VAL A 231 5.43 -6.38 -25.77
CA VAL A 231 5.05 -6.02 -27.14
C VAL A 231 5.63 -7.03 -28.12
N GLN A 232 4.77 -7.94 -28.60
CA GLN A 232 5.09 -8.86 -29.68
C GLN A 232 5.60 -8.07 -30.90
N SER A 233 6.81 -8.39 -31.36
CA SER A 233 7.44 -7.74 -32.51
C SER A 233 6.74 -8.12 -33.83
N GLY A 234 5.56 -7.54 -34.09
CA GLY A 234 4.73 -7.86 -35.25
C GLY A 234 3.56 -6.91 -35.52
N THR A 235 3.09 -6.13 -34.55
CA THR A 235 1.98 -5.18 -34.73
C THR A 235 2.46 -3.73 -34.71
N SER A 236 2.31 -3.03 -35.83
CA SER A 236 2.37 -1.56 -35.87
C SER A 236 1.32 -0.97 -34.91
N ALA A 237 1.62 0.17 -34.31
CA ALA A 237 0.61 0.96 -33.63
C ALA A 237 -0.55 1.27 -34.58
N VAL A 238 -1.78 0.91 -34.18
CA VAL A 238 -2.98 1.32 -34.90
C VAL A 238 -3.27 2.76 -34.52
N THR A 239 -2.55 3.69 -35.17
CA THR A 239 -3.01 5.07 -35.25
C THR A 239 -4.39 5.07 -35.90
N PRO A 240 -5.45 5.59 -35.27
CA PRO A 240 -6.71 5.82 -35.96
C PRO A 240 -6.49 6.92 -37.00
N GLU A 241 -6.31 6.52 -38.26
CA GLU A 241 -6.15 7.46 -39.37
C GLU A 241 -7.44 8.30 -39.50
N PRO A 242 -7.37 9.64 -39.38
CA PRO A 242 -8.56 10.48 -39.46
C PRO A 242 -9.18 10.32 -40.85
N THR A 243 -10.44 9.91 -40.92
CA THR A 243 -11.11 9.58 -42.19
C THR A 243 -11.30 10.81 -43.06
N ALA A 244 -10.29 11.09 -43.88
CA ALA A 244 -10.31 12.14 -44.89
C ALA A 244 -11.33 11.78 -45.97
N THR A 245 -12.52 12.39 -45.92
CA THR A 245 -13.50 12.28 -46.99
C THR A 245 -13.03 13.13 -48.17
N GLU A 246 -12.57 12.50 -49.24
CA GLU A 246 -12.28 13.18 -50.50
C GLU A 246 -13.55 13.85 -51.06
N ALA A 247 -13.52 15.17 -51.15
CA ALA A 247 -14.41 15.96 -52.00
C ALA A 247 -13.54 16.63 -53.08
N ALA A 248 -13.90 16.44 -54.35
CA ALA A 248 -13.01 16.72 -55.48
C ALA A 248 -12.75 18.22 -55.70
N ASP A 249 -11.54 18.51 -56.20
CA ASP A 249 -11.13 19.84 -56.68
C ASP A 249 -11.87 20.22 -57.97
N GLU A 250 -12.55 21.37 -57.96
CA GLU A 250 -12.68 22.19 -59.17
C GLU A 250 -12.81 23.69 -58.80
N ALA A 251 -11.71 24.43 -58.94
CA ALA A 251 -11.66 25.85 -58.58
C ALA A 251 -12.40 26.77 -59.56
N GLN A 252 -13.24 27.69 -59.04
CA GLN A 252 -13.64 28.89 -59.78
C GLN A 252 -13.94 30.07 -58.84
N ALA A 253 -13.41 31.25 -59.17
CA ALA A 253 -13.44 32.43 -58.30
C ALA A 253 -14.55 33.43 -58.70
N THR A 254 -15.23 34.01 -57.70
CA THR A 254 -15.95 35.29 -57.91
C THR A 254 -16.11 36.12 -56.63
N ALA A 255 -15.68 37.39 -56.73
CA ALA A 255 -16.15 38.63 -56.05
C ALA A 255 -16.72 38.64 -54.61
N MET A 256 -16.19 39.56 -53.79
CA MET A 256 -16.85 40.14 -52.60
C MET A 256 -18.01 41.08 -53.00
N PRO A 257 -18.99 41.29 -52.11
CA PRO A 257 -19.10 42.58 -51.38
C PRO A 257 -19.23 42.37 -49.85
N VAL A 258 -18.56 43.09 -48.95
CA VAL A 258 -18.60 44.54 -48.63
C VAL A 258 -19.85 44.96 -47.82
N GLY A 259 -19.63 45.40 -46.57
CA GLY A 259 -20.59 46.06 -45.67
C GLY A 259 -21.02 45.20 -44.47
N SER A 260 -20.93 45.63 -43.21
CA SER A 260 -20.40 46.88 -42.64
C SER A 260 -19.89 46.69 -41.20
N ALA A 261 -18.98 47.57 -40.76
CA ALA A 261 -18.66 47.86 -39.35
C ALA A 261 -19.85 48.58 -38.67
N GLU A 262 -20.00 48.79 -37.36
CA GLU A 262 -19.21 48.69 -36.11
C GLU A 262 -20.25 48.91 -34.93
N PRO A 263 -19.94 49.11 -33.61
CA PRO A 263 -18.68 49.01 -32.86
C PRO A 263 -18.75 48.23 -31.52
N LEU A 264 -17.64 48.27 -30.76
CA LEU A 264 -17.45 47.68 -29.43
C LEU A 264 -18.09 48.50 -28.28
N PRO A 265 -18.43 47.89 -27.11
CA PRO A 265 -19.07 48.57 -25.98
C PRO A 265 -18.14 48.87 -24.78
N GLN A 266 -18.20 50.11 -24.23
CA GLN A 266 -17.76 50.55 -22.88
C GLN A 266 -18.34 51.96 -22.59
N PRO A 267 -18.40 52.50 -21.34
CA PRO A 267 -18.29 51.89 -20.00
C PRO A 267 -19.49 52.26 -19.04
N ASN A 268 -19.43 51.85 -17.77
CA ASN A 268 -20.47 52.01 -16.72
C ASN A 268 -20.69 53.44 -16.18
N LEU A 269 -21.88 53.69 -15.58
CA LEU A 269 -22.18 54.36 -14.26
C LEU A 269 -23.71 54.76 -14.18
N PRO A 270 -24.34 55.07 -13.01
CA PRO A 270 -25.14 54.06 -12.30
C PRO A 270 -26.57 54.48 -11.82
N ASP A 271 -27.18 53.55 -11.06
CA ASP A 271 -28.24 53.70 -10.03
C ASP A 271 -29.75 53.76 -10.38
N GLN A 272 -30.51 53.15 -9.43
CA GLN A 272 -31.98 53.03 -9.28
C GLN A 272 -32.69 52.11 -10.30
N GLU A 273 -33.69 51.30 -9.92
CA GLU A 273 -34.47 51.24 -8.67
C GLU A 273 -34.74 49.78 -8.24
N ALA A 274 -34.81 49.48 -6.94
CA ALA A 274 -34.89 48.10 -6.43
C ALA A 274 -36.31 47.66 -6.04
N THR A 275 -36.69 46.43 -6.39
CA THR A 275 -37.90 45.75 -5.89
C THR A 275 -37.54 44.32 -5.47
N PRO A 276 -37.83 43.87 -4.23
CA PRO A 276 -37.49 42.53 -3.78
C PRO A 276 -38.49 41.50 -4.33
N ALA A 277 -38.06 40.73 -5.34
CA ALA A 277 -38.70 39.48 -5.74
C ALA A 277 -37.97 38.30 -5.08
N GLY A 278 -38.71 37.22 -4.79
CA GLY A 278 -38.29 36.17 -3.86
C GLY A 278 -36.97 35.46 -4.19
N THR A 279 -36.33 34.93 -3.15
CA THR A 279 -35.27 33.92 -3.25
C THR A 279 -35.70 32.82 -4.23
N PRO A 280 -34.91 32.51 -5.27
CA PRO A 280 -35.20 31.34 -6.09
C PRO A 280 -34.99 30.08 -5.25
N GLU A 281 -36.05 29.31 -5.04
CA GLU A 281 -35.92 27.91 -4.63
C GLU A 281 -35.08 27.18 -5.67
N SER A 282 -34.06 26.44 -5.24
CA SER A 282 -33.13 25.78 -6.15
C SER A 282 -33.80 24.56 -6.78
N THR A 283 -34.34 24.72 -8.00
CA THR A 283 -34.95 23.63 -8.77
C THR A 283 -33.92 22.83 -9.57
N LEU A 284 -32.72 22.63 -9.00
CA LEU A 284 -31.80 21.58 -9.47
C LEU A 284 -32.36 20.22 -9.01
N PRO A 285 -32.17 19.13 -9.78
CA PRO A 285 -32.41 17.80 -9.24
C PRO A 285 -31.52 17.59 -8.00
N SER A 286 -32.12 17.17 -6.88
CA SER A 286 -31.41 16.68 -5.69
C SER A 286 -31.31 15.15 -5.68
N GLU A 287 -31.67 14.53 -6.80
CA GLU A 287 -31.87 13.09 -6.97
C GLU A 287 -31.00 12.58 -8.14
N LEU A 288 -30.41 11.41 -7.95
CA LEU A 288 -29.56 10.64 -8.86
C LEU A 288 -30.19 9.25 -9.05
N THR A 289 -30.05 8.66 -10.24
CA THR A 289 -30.39 7.24 -10.45
C THR A 289 -29.10 6.43 -10.49
N VAL A 290 -28.96 5.46 -9.58
CA VAL A 290 -27.81 4.55 -9.55
C VAL A 290 -28.27 3.19 -10.04
N THR A 291 -27.92 2.86 -11.29
CA THR A 291 -28.05 1.50 -11.83
C THR A 291 -26.78 0.70 -11.56
N GLY A 292 -26.82 -0.58 -11.89
CA GLY A 292 -25.62 -1.40 -11.89
C GLY A 292 -25.89 -2.83 -12.31
N LYS A 293 -24.83 -3.64 -12.31
CA LYS A 293 -24.90 -5.04 -12.74
C LYS A 293 -23.93 -5.95 -11.98
N LEU A 294 -24.44 -7.12 -11.58
CA LEU A 294 -23.63 -8.25 -11.13
C LEU A 294 -23.00 -8.91 -12.35
N MET A 295 -21.68 -8.79 -12.49
CA MET A 295 -20.88 -9.45 -13.54
C MET A 295 -20.53 -10.86 -13.09
N ALA A 296 -21.42 -11.81 -13.39
CA ALA A 296 -21.24 -13.22 -13.08
C ALA A 296 -20.10 -13.84 -13.89
N SER A 297 -19.19 -14.53 -13.18
CA SER A 297 -18.13 -15.34 -13.77
C SER A 297 -18.68 -16.54 -14.55
N GLU A 298 -17.93 -17.04 -15.54
CA GLU A 298 -18.41 -18.11 -16.42
C GLU A 298 -18.87 -19.36 -15.64
N GLY A 299 -20.11 -19.79 -15.87
CA GLY A 299 -20.73 -20.94 -15.18
C GLY A 299 -21.35 -20.63 -13.81
N VAL A 300 -21.34 -19.37 -13.35
CA VAL A 300 -22.01 -18.94 -12.11
C VAL A 300 -23.41 -18.40 -12.46
N GLU A 301 -24.45 -19.06 -11.96
CA GLU A 301 -25.82 -18.51 -12.02
C GLU A 301 -26.04 -17.48 -10.89
N ILE A 302 -26.62 -16.33 -11.22
CA ILE A 302 -27.03 -15.32 -10.25
C ILE A 302 -28.34 -15.79 -9.59
N PRO A 303 -28.41 -15.96 -8.26
CA PRO A 303 -29.65 -16.28 -7.57
C PRO A 303 -30.71 -15.19 -7.77
N ALA A 304 -31.96 -15.60 -7.93
CA ALA A 304 -33.09 -14.69 -7.79
C ALA A 304 -33.16 -14.15 -6.35
N ASP A 305 -33.75 -12.96 -6.19
CA ASP A 305 -34.02 -12.30 -4.91
C ASP A 305 -32.76 -11.94 -4.07
N LEU A 306 -31.58 -11.80 -4.71
CA LEU A 306 -30.42 -11.15 -4.07
C LEU A 306 -30.72 -9.66 -3.78
N THR A 307 -30.31 -9.19 -2.60
CA THR A 307 -30.35 -7.78 -2.23
C THR A 307 -29.00 -7.11 -2.50
N VAL A 308 -29.02 -5.95 -3.17
CA VAL A 308 -27.88 -5.02 -3.23
C VAL A 308 -28.13 -3.91 -2.22
N THR A 309 -27.11 -3.62 -1.41
CA THR A 309 -27.07 -2.47 -0.51
C THR A 309 -26.22 -1.38 -1.14
N LEU A 310 -26.78 -0.19 -1.35
CA LEU A 310 -26.04 1.02 -1.73
C LEU A 310 -25.75 1.83 -0.46
N ALA A 311 -24.51 1.82 -0.02
CA ALA A 311 -24.03 2.68 1.06
C ALA A 311 -23.45 3.98 0.49
N GLY A 312 -23.69 5.11 1.17
CA GLY A 312 -23.11 6.40 0.84
C GLY A 312 -22.42 7.02 2.06
N PHE A 313 -21.20 7.50 1.87
CA PHE A 313 -20.30 7.98 2.91
C PHE A 313 -19.95 9.46 2.69
N ASP A 314 -20.06 10.25 3.75
CA ASP A 314 -19.58 11.62 3.79
C ASP A 314 -18.25 11.60 4.56
N SER A 315 -17.14 11.64 3.82
CA SER A 315 -15.80 11.31 4.33
C SER A 315 -15.71 9.87 4.90
N MET A 316 -15.79 9.68 6.21
CA MET A 316 -15.74 8.35 6.87
C MET A 316 -17.07 7.95 7.51
N ASP A 317 -18.04 8.86 7.61
CA ASP A 317 -19.33 8.61 8.24
C ASP A 317 -20.33 8.09 7.19
N GLN A 318 -20.99 6.96 7.47
CA GLN A 318 -22.04 6.42 6.60
C GLN A 318 -23.31 7.28 6.71
N ALA A 319 -23.48 8.22 5.78
CA ALA A 319 -24.56 9.19 5.76
C ALA A 319 -25.81 8.72 5.00
N TYR A 320 -25.69 7.69 4.15
CA TYR A 320 -26.76 7.16 3.31
C TYR A 320 -26.75 5.62 3.27
N GLN A 321 -27.93 5.01 3.18
CA GLN A 321 -28.10 3.59 2.87
C GLN A 321 -29.43 3.38 2.14
N ALA A 322 -29.41 2.56 1.09
CA ALA A 322 -30.59 2.03 0.42
C ALA A 322 -30.40 0.55 0.08
N GLU A 323 -31.50 -0.17 -0.11
CA GLU A 323 -31.50 -1.59 -0.53
C GLU A 323 -32.42 -1.76 -1.75
N THR A 324 -32.01 -2.58 -2.71
CA THR A 324 -32.79 -2.94 -3.91
C THR A 324 -32.57 -4.42 -4.26
N THR A 325 -33.40 -4.99 -5.15
CA THR A 325 -33.33 -6.41 -5.51
C THR A 325 -32.74 -6.60 -6.91
N VAL A 326 -31.83 -7.56 -7.06
CA VAL A 326 -31.21 -7.92 -8.35
C VAL A 326 -32.26 -8.57 -9.28
N GLN A 327 -32.33 -8.09 -10.52
CA GLN A 327 -33.17 -8.64 -11.57
C GLN A 327 -32.57 -9.94 -12.15
N PRO A 328 -33.37 -10.82 -12.79
CA PRO A 328 -32.88 -12.10 -13.32
C PRO A 328 -31.79 -12.04 -14.41
N ASP A 329 -31.46 -10.85 -14.92
CA ASP A 329 -30.37 -10.62 -15.87
C ASP A 329 -29.08 -10.08 -15.20
N GLY A 330 -29.08 -9.96 -13.86
CA GLY A 330 -28.02 -9.41 -13.03
C GLY A 330 -28.09 -7.90 -12.80
N SER A 331 -29.02 -7.17 -13.41
CA SER A 331 -29.13 -5.71 -13.23
C SER A 331 -29.78 -5.32 -11.90
N PHE A 332 -29.46 -4.12 -11.41
CA PHE A 332 -30.10 -3.50 -10.24
C PHE A 332 -30.26 -1.99 -10.45
N GLU A 333 -31.19 -1.38 -9.72
CA GLU A 333 -31.51 0.05 -9.84
C GLU A 333 -31.95 0.64 -8.49
N PHE A 334 -31.43 1.82 -8.18
CA PHE A 334 -31.78 2.66 -7.06
C PHE A 334 -32.35 3.99 -7.58
N ASP A 335 -33.67 4.11 -7.49
CA ASP A 335 -34.39 5.37 -7.69
C ASP A 335 -34.03 6.39 -6.61
N LYS A 336 -33.82 7.65 -7.02
CA LYS A 336 -33.82 8.82 -6.12
C LYS A 336 -32.77 8.81 -5.01
N VAL A 337 -31.55 8.40 -5.35
CA VAL A 337 -30.39 8.53 -4.47
C VAL A 337 -30.10 10.02 -4.26
N GLU A 338 -29.90 10.46 -3.01
CA GLU A 338 -29.67 11.87 -2.70
C GLU A 338 -28.33 12.34 -3.28
N PHE A 339 -28.37 13.34 -4.17
CA PHE A 339 -27.16 13.94 -4.74
C PHE A 339 -26.53 14.94 -3.76
N VAL A 340 -25.55 14.50 -3.00
CA VAL A 340 -24.72 15.33 -2.12
C VAL A 340 -23.30 15.41 -2.68
N PRO A 341 -22.82 16.58 -3.16
CA PRO A 341 -21.50 16.69 -3.76
C PRO A 341 -20.37 16.28 -2.80
N GLY A 342 -19.51 15.38 -3.25
CA GLY A 342 -18.40 14.83 -2.44
C GLY A 342 -18.79 13.60 -1.61
N ARG A 343 -20.07 13.19 -1.59
CA ARG A 343 -20.47 11.88 -1.07
C ARG A 343 -19.94 10.76 -1.96
N THR A 344 -19.42 9.72 -1.35
CA THR A 344 -18.88 8.53 -2.02
C THR A 344 -19.83 7.35 -1.86
N PHE A 345 -20.15 6.64 -2.94
CA PHE A 345 -21.09 5.52 -2.97
C PHE A 345 -20.40 4.19 -3.29
N ILE A 346 -20.85 3.13 -2.63
CA ILE A 346 -20.43 1.74 -2.88
C ILE A 346 -21.69 0.87 -2.88
N ALA A 347 -21.87 0.06 -3.93
CA ALA A 347 -22.90 -0.97 -3.97
C ALA A 347 -22.30 -2.32 -3.56
N ALA A 348 -22.96 -3.05 -2.67
CA ALA A 348 -22.49 -4.33 -2.16
C ALA A 348 -23.59 -5.40 -2.10
N VAL A 349 -23.22 -6.66 -2.29
CA VAL A 349 -24.10 -7.84 -2.17
C VAL A 349 -23.47 -8.82 -1.20
N ASP A 350 -24.22 -9.25 -0.18
CA ASP A 350 -23.80 -10.37 0.68
C ASP A 350 -24.36 -11.69 0.14
N TYR A 351 -23.48 -12.62 -0.24
CA TYR A 351 -23.86 -13.94 -0.72
C TYR A 351 -22.93 -15.04 -0.18
N GLN A 352 -23.53 -16.10 0.37
CA GLN A 352 -22.84 -17.26 0.97
C GLN A 352 -21.82 -16.92 2.08
N GLY A 353 -21.90 -15.71 2.67
CA GLY A 353 -20.98 -15.23 3.70
C GLY A 353 -19.78 -14.44 3.16
N LEU A 354 -19.77 -14.13 1.86
CA LEU A 354 -18.85 -13.19 1.22
C LEU A 354 -19.60 -11.90 0.85
N THR A 355 -18.94 -10.76 1.01
CA THR A 355 -19.43 -9.45 0.57
C THR A 355 -18.77 -9.10 -0.77
N PHE A 356 -19.57 -8.90 -1.81
CA PHE A 356 -19.14 -8.54 -3.16
C PHE A 356 -19.43 -7.05 -3.37
N SER A 357 -18.41 -6.20 -3.51
CA SER A 357 -18.56 -4.74 -3.65
C SER A 357 -18.23 -4.24 -5.05
N SER A 358 -18.86 -3.13 -5.46
CA SER A 358 -18.50 -2.38 -6.67
C SER A 358 -17.17 -1.63 -6.51
N ASP A 359 -16.66 -1.12 -7.64
CA ASP A 359 -15.75 0.03 -7.61
C ASP A 359 -16.39 1.22 -6.86
N VAL A 360 -15.55 2.10 -6.31
CA VAL A 360 -15.94 3.23 -5.46
C VAL A 360 -16.30 4.46 -6.29
N TYR A 361 -17.57 4.88 -6.28
CA TYR A 361 -18.08 5.98 -7.08
C TYR A 361 -18.16 7.30 -6.31
N HIS A 362 -17.75 8.43 -6.92
CA HIS A 362 -17.85 9.75 -6.29
C HIS A 362 -18.94 10.59 -6.96
N SER A 363 -19.83 11.16 -6.14
CA SER A 363 -20.96 12.00 -6.62
C SER A 363 -20.55 13.23 -7.45
N THR A 364 -19.29 13.66 -7.37
CA THR A 364 -18.70 14.71 -8.22
C THR A 364 -18.64 14.35 -9.70
N ASP A 365 -18.70 13.06 -10.03
CA ASP A 365 -18.28 12.56 -11.34
C ASP A 365 -19.43 12.60 -12.37
N THR A 366 -20.62 13.08 -11.96
CA THR A 366 -21.78 13.31 -12.84
C THR A 366 -22.57 14.57 -12.48
N ARG A 367 -23.48 14.98 -13.38
CA ARG A 367 -24.42 16.09 -13.15
C ARG A 367 -25.73 15.55 -12.54
N PRO A 368 -26.47 16.31 -11.71
CA PRO A 368 -27.71 15.81 -11.11
C PRO A 368 -28.75 15.40 -12.16
N GLY A 369 -29.41 14.27 -11.94
CA GLY A 369 -30.27 13.62 -12.94
C GLY A 369 -29.52 12.77 -13.99
N ALA A 370 -28.21 12.53 -13.82
CA ALA A 370 -27.50 11.49 -14.55
C ALA A 370 -27.86 10.08 -14.06
N VAL A 371 -27.50 9.08 -14.87
CA VAL A 371 -27.47 7.67 -14.47
C VAL A 371 -26.03 7.28 -14.19
N VAL A 372 -25.79 6.62 -13.06
CA VAL A 372 -24.50 6.07 -12.65
C VAL A 372 -24.59 4.55 -12.68
N GLU A 373 -23.66 3.88 -13.35
CA GLU A 373 -23.65 2.42 -13.50
C GLU A 373 -22.55 1.79 -12.64
N LEU A 374 -22.93 0.95 -11.67
CA LEU A 374 -22.01 0.27 -10.75
C LEU A 374 -21.86 -1.22 -11.10
N THR A 375 -20.64 -1.64 -11.46
CA THR A 375 -20.31 -3.04 -11.70
C THR A 375 -19.89 -3.72 -10.40
N ILE A 376 -20.57 -4.80 -10.03
CA ILE A 376 -20.19 -5.69 -8.92
C ILE A 376 -19.66 -7.01 -9.54
N PRO A 377 -18.39 -7.40 -9.33
CA PRO A 377 -17.92 -8.73 -9.74
C PRO A 377 -18.65 -9.80 -8.92
N PHE A 378 -19.17 -10.84 -9.58
CA PHE A 378 -19.91 -11.92 -8.91
C PHE A 378 -19.34 -13.28 -9.31
N TYR A 379 -19.00 -14.10 -8.32
CA TYR A 379 -18.41 -15.42 -8.51
C TYR A 379 -18.93 -16.39 -7.45
N GLY A 380 -19.04 -17.67 -7.78
CA GLY A 380 -19.43 -18.70 -6.82
C GLY A 380 -18.29 -19.02 -5.84
N THR A 381 -18.62 -19.67 -4.72
CA THR A 381 -17.60 -20.23 -3.82
C THR A 381 -17.16 -21.62 -4.26
N THR A 382 -15.88 -21.96 -4.06
CA THR A 382 -15.34 -23.31 -4.18
C THR A 382 -14.49 -23.68 -2.96
N THR A 383 -14.35 -24.97 -2.68
CA THR A 383 -13.35 -25.49 -1.73
C THR A 383 -12.17 -26.15 -2.44
N ASP A 384 -12.06 -26.00 -3.77
CA ASP A 384 -10.99 -26.59 -4.58
C ASP A 384 -9.85 -25.59 -4.81
N ALA A 385 -8.82 -25.68 -3.97
CA ALA A 385 -7.66 -24.78 -4.01
C ALA A 385 -6.67 -25.04 -5.18
N LYS A 386 -6.99 -25.88 -6.18
CA LYS A 386 -6.08 -26.14 -7.33
C LYS A 386 -5.72 -24.91 -8.16
N ALA A 387 -6.54 -23.85 -8.12
CA ALA A 387 -6.28 -22.59 -8.81
C ALA A 387 -5.49 -21.58 -7.96
N LEU A 388 -5.15 -21.93 -6.71
CA LEU A 388 -4.38 -21.10 -5.82
C LEU A 388 -2.87 -21.30 -6.05
N ARG A 389 -2.18 -20.19 -6.32
CA ARG A 389 -0.71 -20.11 -6.36
C ARG A 389 -0.24 -18.98 -5.46
N ALA A 390 1.06 -18.92 -5.21
CA ALA A 390 1.71 -17.73 -4.70
C ALA A 390 2.56 -17.11 -5.81
N ASP A 391 2.17 -15.92 -6.27
CA ASP A 391 2.95 -15.19 -7.27
C ASP A 391 4.34 -14.81 -6.70
N ARG A 392 4.41 -14.60 -5.39
CA ARG A 392 5.66 -14.30 -4.67
C ARG A 392 5.68 -14.87 -3.25
N LEU A 393 6.79 -15.51 -2.89
CA LEU A 393 7.18 -15.83 -1.51
C LEU A 393 8.39 -14.98 -1.12
N HIS A 394 8.34 -14.24 -0.02
CA HIS A 394 9.55 -13.68 0.62
C HIS A 394 9.91 -14.46 1.88
N LEU A 395 11.21 -14.67 2.08
CA LEU A 395 11.78 -15.24 3.30
C LEU A 395 12.85 -14.30 3.86
N PHE A 396 12.63 -13.81 5.08
CA PHE A 396 13.59 -12.96 5.79
C PHE A 396 14.18 -13.72 6.99
N PHE A 397 15.48 -13.58 7.23
CA PHE A 397 16.16 -14.19 8.37
C PHE A 397 16.70 -13.13 9.35
N ASP A 398 16.17 -13.11 10.58
CA ASP A 398 16.75 -12.35 11.68
C ASP A 398 17.52 -13.25 12.67
N PHE A 399 18.65 -12.74 13.12
CA PHE A 399 19.56 -13.37 14.06
C PHE A 399 19.82 -12.52 15.33
N THR A 400 19.06 -11.44 15.57
CA THR A 400 19.24 -10.57 16.76
C THR A 400 19.19 -11.36 18.07
N ARG A 401 18.34 -12.38 18.17
CA ARG A 401 18.11 -13.17 19.39
C ARG A 401 19.05 -14.39 19.47
N ALA A 402 19.79 -14.47 20.57
CA ALA A 402 20.85 -15.46 20.74
C ALA A 402 20.33 -16.92 20.83
N GLY A 403 20.82 -17.79 19.96
CA GLY A 403 20.54 -19.23 19.96
C GLY A 403 19.35 -19.66 19.09
N VAL A 404 18.66 -18.71 18.47
CA VAL A 404 17.62 -18.95 17.46
C VAL A 404 17.96 -18.20 16.17
N VAL A 405 17.36 -18.63 15.07
CA VAL A 405 17.11 -17.80 13.89
C VAL A 405 15.60 -17.62 13.78
N GLN A 406 15.18 -16.40 13.52
CA GLN A 406 13.81 -16.10 13.17
C GLN A 406 13.64 -16.16 11.66
N VAL A 407 12.60 -16.86 11.22
CA VAL A 407 12.15 -16.86 9.84
C VAL A 407 10.85 -16.06 9.78
N VAL A 408 10.79 -15.10 8.85
CA VAL A 408 9.55 -14.39 8.50
C VAL A 408 9.20 -14.77 7.06
N GLU A 409 7.97 -15.25 6.85
CA GLU A 409 7.46 -15.70 5.56
C GLU A 409 6.30 -14.81 5.12
N LEU A 410 6.43 -14.20 3.94
CA LEU A 410 5.36 -13.44 3.27
C LEU A 410 4.95 -14.17 2.01
N PHE A 411 3.74 -14.74 2.01
CA PHE A 411 3.11 -15.23 0.79
C PHE A 411 2.22 -14.14 0.20
N ILE A 412 2.39 -13.84 -1.08
CA ILE A 412 1.44 -13.08 -1.89
C ILE A 412 0.71 -14.12 -2.75
N LEU A 413 -0.53 -14.39 -2.37
CA LEU A 413 -1.38 -15.40 -2.99
C LEU A 413 -2.13 -14.80 -4.18
N ASN A 414 -2.43 -15.66 -5.16
CA ASN A 414 -3.24 -15.34 -6.31
C ASN A 414 -4.14 -16.54 -6.62
N ASN A 415 -5.45 -16.30 -6.69
CA ASN A 415 -6.43 -17.26 -7.14
C ASN A 415 -6.70 -17.04 -8.63
N THR A 416 -6.08 -17.86 -9.48
CA THR A 416 -6.24 -17.81 -10.94
C THR A 416 -7.49 -18.58 -11.42
N GLY A 417 -8.46 -18.79 -10.53
CA GLY A 417 -9.77 -19.41 -10.81
C GLY A 417 -10.86 -18.36 -11.02
N ASN A 418 -12.08 -18.83 -11.32
CA ASN A 418 -13.27 -18.01 -11.53
C ASN A 418 -14.27 -18.10 -10.35
N GLN A 419 -13.80 -18.54 -9.18
CA GLN A 419 -14.57 -18.78 -7.97
C GLN A 419 -13.72 -18.44 -6.74
N ALA A 420 -14.30 -17.82 -5.71
CA ALA A 420 -13.59 -17.58 -4.46
C ALA A 420 -13.36 -18.89 -3.71
N ILE A 421 -12.14 -19.09 -3.25
CA ILE A 421 -11.78 -20.28 -2.48
C ILE A 421 -12.15 -20.01 -1.02
N VAL A 422 -12.97 -20.87 -0.43
CA VAL A 422 -13.49 -20.75 0.94
C VAL A 422 -13.17 -22.00 1.76
N SER A 423 -13.15 -21.85 3.09
CA SER A 423 -12.77 -22.95 3.98
C SER A 423 -13.73 -24.13 3.92
N ALA A 424 -13.18 -25.32 3.68
CA ALA A 424 -13.93 -26.57 3.78
C ALA A 424 -14.25 -26.90 5.24
N ASN A 425 -15.50 -26.72 5.67
CA ASN A 425 -16.01 -27.10 7.00
C ASN A 425 -15.20 -26.56 8.20
N GLY A 426 -14.56 -25.39 8.06
CA GLY A 426 -13.73 -24.80 9.12
C GLY A 426 -12.37 -25.49 9.31
N GLN A 427 -11.82 -26.13 8.28
CA GLN A 427 -10.46 -26.69 8.29
C GLN A 427 -9.38 -25.69 7.79
N GLY A 428 -9.76 -24.43 7.59
CA GLY A 428 -9.00 -23.45 6.80
C GLY A 428 -9.31 -23.53 5.31
N THR A 429 -8.83 -22.54 4.57
CA THR A 429 -8.89 -22.39 3.10
C THR A 429 -7.55 -22.83 2.48
N VAL A 430 -6.45 -22.48 3.14
CA VAL A 430 -5.06 -22.87 2.82
C VAL A 430 -4.35 -23.29 4.10
N ALA A 431 -3.53 -24.33 4.04
CA ALA A 431 -2.72 -24.82 5.17
C ALA A 431 -1.23 -24.63 4.91
N PHE A 432 -0.49 -24.28 5.97
CA PHE A 432 0.95 -24.08 5.99
C PHE A 432 1.58 -25.02 7.02
N ASP A 433 2.35 -26.01 6.54
CA ASP A 433 3.18 -26.90 7.36
C ASP A 433 4.44 -26.12 7.79
N LEU A 434 4.79 -26.11 9.08
CA LEU A 434 6.00 -25.46 9.57
C LEU A 434 7.21 -26.42 9.58
N PRO A 435 8.46 -25.92 9.46
CA PRO A 435 9.65 -26.77 9.57
C PRO A 435 9.80 -27.46 10.94
N GLU A 436 10.51 -28.59 10.97
CA GLU A 436 10.78 -29.31 12.21
C GLU A 436 11.55 -28.44 13.22
N GLY A 437 11.02 -28.33 14.44
CA GLY A 437 11.59 -27.50 15.50
C GLY A 437 11.13 -26.04 15.50
N ALA A 438 10.18 -25.66 14.63
CA ALA A 438 9.56 -24.34 14.67
C ALA A 438 8.84 -24.07 16.00
N THR A 439 9.04 -22.89 16.56
CA THR A 439 8.46 -22.43 17.83
C THR A 439 8.06 -20.96 17.73
N ASN A 440 7.34 -20.42 18.72
CA ASN A 440 7.03 -18.98 18.80
C ASN A 440 6.38 -18.42 17.49
N LEU A 441 5.38 -19.14 16.96
CA LEU A 441 4.61 -18.72 15.79
C LEU A 441 3.84 -17.42 16.08
N GLN A 442 4.00 -16.44 15.19
CA GLN A 442 3.37 -15.12 15.25
C GLN A 442 2.86 -14.71 13.85
N PHE A 443 1.89 -13.80 13.81
CA PHE A 443 1.23 -13.30 12.61
C PHE A 443 1.11 -11.77 12.68
N GLN A 444 0.88 -11.13 11.54
CA GLN A 444 0.66 -9.67 11.51
C GLN A 444 -0.75 -9.29 11.99
N ASP A 445 -1.81 -9.85 11.37
CA ASP A 445 -3.16 -9.26 11.40
C ASP A 445 -4.18 -9.95 12.32
N SER A 446 -3.83 -11.08 12.95
CA SER A 446 -4.72 -11.86 13.83
C SER A 446 -3.93 -12.84 14.70
N VAL A 447 -4.60 -13.70 15.47
CA VAL A 447 -4.00 -14.70 16.37
C VAL A 447 -4.52 -16.12 16.10
N LEU A 448 -3.86 -17.12 16.69
CA LEU A 448 -4.35 -18.50 16.67
C LEU A 448 -5.70 -18.61 17.39
N GLY A 449 -6.67 -19.28 16.74
CA GLY A 449 -8.03 -19.46 17.25
C GLY A 449 -9.05 -18.47 16.68
N GLU A 450 -8.61 -17.46 15.93
CA GLU A 450 -9.45 -16.55 15.15
C GLU A 450 -9.33 -16.89 13.65
N ARG A 451 -8.67 -16.05 12.84
CA ARG A 451 -8.40 -16.33 11.41
C ARG A 451 -7.47 -17.53 11.21
N TYR A 452 -6.51 -17.73 12.12
CA TYR A 452 -5.50 -18.78 11.99
C TYR A 452 -5.84 -19.99 12.86
N ILE A 453 -6.12 -21.13 12.21
CA ILE A 453 -6.51 -22.38 12.82
C ILE A 453 -5.26 -23.24 13.01
N GLN A 454 -4.96 -23.71 14.22
CA GLN A 454 -3.80 -24.58 14.46
C GLN A 454 -4.01 -25.98 13.86
N THR A 455 -3.02 -26.50 13.14
CA THR A 455 -3.02 -27.87 12.57
C THR A 455 -2.01 -28.77 13.30
N GLU A 456 -1.93 -30.05 12.92
CA GLU A 456 -0.96 -31.01 13.50
C GLU A 456 0.51 -30.61 13.25
N LYS A 457 0.78 -29.83 12.19
CA LYS A 457 2.13 -29.48 11.74
C LYS A 457 2.40 -27.97 11.64
N GLY A 458 1.40 -27.13 11.88
CA GLY A 458 1.50 -25.69 11.63
C GLY A 458 0.16 -25.00 11.83
N PHE A 459 -0.32 -24.30 10.80
CA PHE A 459 -1.60 -23.61 10.83
C PHE A 459 -2.33 -23.68 9.49
N ALA A 460 -3.56 -23.20 9.46
CA ALA A 460 -4.34 -22.93 8.26
C ALA A 460 -5.03 -21.57 8.40
N ASP A 461 -5.10 -20.81 7.31
CA ASP A 461 -5.82 -19.54 7.26
C ASP A 461 -7.28 -19.81 6.86
N SER A 462 -8.25 -19.29 7.62
CA SER A 462 -9.68 -19.44 7.34
C SER A 462 -10.26 -18.38 6.41
N ALA A 463 -9.50 -17.35 6.02
CA ALA A 463 -9.96 -16.30 5.12
C ALA A 463 -10.34 -16.87 3.74
N SER A 464 -11.35 -16.26 3.12
CA SER A 464 -11.68 -16.49 1.71
C SER A 464 -10.68 -15.80 0.80
N ILE A 465 -10.34 -16.41 -0.34
CA ILE A 465 -9.41 -15.84 -1.32
C ILE A 465 -10.16 -15.61 -2.64
N GLN A 466 -10.35 -14.34 -3.00
CA GLN A 466 -11.13 -13.96 -4.18
C GLN A 466 -10.33 -14.14 -5.49
N PRO A 467 -10.97 -14.38 -6.65
CA PRO A 467 -10.32 -14.35 -7.95
C PRO A 467 -9.51 -13.07 -8.19
N GLY A 468 -8.26 -13.20 -8.63
CA GLY A 468 -7.38 -12.04 -8.94
C GLY A 468 -6.91 -11.20 -7.74
N GLU A 469 -7.37 -11.48 -6.52
CA GLU A 469 -6.97 -10.75 -5.33
C GLU A 469 -5.56 -11.19 -4.87
N GLY A 470 -4.63 -10.22 -4.82
CA GLY A 470 -3.25 -10.41 -4.36
C GLY A 470 -3.12 -10.60 -2.84
N THR A 471 -3.88 -11.52 -2.26
CA THR A 471 -4.04 -11.70 -0.80
C THR A 471 -2.71 -11.98 -0.12
N GLN A 472 -2.34 -11.15 0.85
CA GLN A 472 -1.09 -11.29 1.59
C GLN A 472 -1.29 -12.08 2.90
N ILE A 473 -0.33 -12.95 3.21
CA ILE A 473 -0.24 -13.66 4.50
C ILE A 473 1.19 -13.51 5.00
N LEU A 474 1.36 -12.77 6.10
CA LEU A 474 2.63 -12.59 6.80
C LEU A 474 2.63 -13.32 8.15
N PHE A 475 3.57 -14.24 8.32
CA PHE A 475 3.79 -14.95 9.58
C PHE A 475 5.28 -15.16 9.86
N ALA A 476 5.62 -15.51 11.09
CA ALA A 476 6.99 -15.75 11.50
C ALA A 476 7.09 -16.79 12.62
N TYR A 477 8.24 -17.44 12.71
CA TYR A 477 8.54 -18.44 13.73
C TYR A 477 10.04 -18.52 14.02
N ASP A 478 10.38 -19.14 15.14
CA ASP A 478 11.75 -19.30 15.61
C ASP A 478 12.23 -20.74 15.42
N LEU A 479 13.42 -20.90 14.83
CA LEU A 479 14.14 -22.17 14.73
C LEU A 479 15.44 -22.13 15.56
N PRO A 480 15.85 -23.26 16.17
CA PRO A 480 17.08 -23.32 16.94
C PRO A 480 18.32 -23.15 16.05
N TYR A 481 19.17 -22.15 16.35
CA TYR A 481 20.38 -21.86 15.55
C TYR A 481 21.66 -21.90 16.40
N ASN A 482 22.53 -22.87 16.08
CA ASN A 482 23.83 -23.02 16.74
C ASN A 482 24.95 -23.11 15.70
N ARG A 483 25.22 -21.99 15.00
CA ARG A 483 26.24 -21.82 13.94
C ARG A 483 26.03 -22.65 12.66
N LYS A 484 25.14 -23.63 12.70
CA LYS A 484 24.51 -24.25 11.53
C LYS A 484 23.01 -24.40 11.83
N ALA A 485 22.18 -24.26 10.82
CA ALA A 485 20.84 -24.83 10.75
C ALA A 485 20.62 -25.45 9.36
N GLU A 486 19.84 -26.51 9.31
CA GLU A 486 19.29 -27.08 8.08
C GLU A 486 17.82 -26.67 8.06
N LEU A 487 17.42 -25.98 7.00
CA LEU A 487 16.11 -25.38 6.80
C LEU A 487 15.42 -26.12 5.67
N ASN A 488 14.25 -26.68 5.97
CA ASN A 488 13.43 -27.43 5.04
C ASN A 488 12.04 -26.81 5.07
N ILE A 489 11.82 -25.78 4.26
CA ILE A 489 10.57 -25.00 4.26
C ILE A 489 9.56 -25.68 3.33
N PRO A 490 8.43 -26.22 3.84
CA PRO A 490 7.43 -26.88 3.00
C PRO A 490 6.75 -25.89 2.06
N ILE A 491 6.53 -26.29 0.82
CA ILE A 491 5.89 -25.45 -0.20
C ILE A 491 4.44 -25.94 -0.40
N PRO A 492 3.41 -25.23 0.13
CA PRO A 492 2.04 -25.77 0.18
C PRO A 492 1.30 -25.73 -1.17
N MET A 493 1.76 -24.89 -2.11
CA MET A 493 1.15 -24.63 -3.42
C MET A 493 2.23 -24.27 -4.45
N GLU A 494 1.86 -24.05 -5.72
CA GLU A 494 2.83 -23.54 -6.70
C GLU A 494 3.30 -22.13 -6.31
N VAL A 495 4.60 -21.87 -6.41
CA VAL A 495 5.19 -20.54 -6.16
C VAL A 495 6.00 -20.11 -7.39
N ASP A 496 5.54 -19.05 -8.06
CA ASP A 496 6.12 -18.60 -9.32
C ASP A 496 7.52 -17.99 -9.09
N ALA A 497 7.70 -17.18 -8.02
CA ALA A 497 9.01 -16.71 -7.56
C ALA A 497 9.16 -16.71 -6.02
N ALA A 498 10.32 -17.14 -5.53
CA ALA A 498 10.72 -16.99 -4.13
C ALA A 498 11.94 -16.08 -4.01
N VAL A 499 11.94 -15.16 -3.04
CA VAL A 499 12.99 -14.17 -2.80
C VAL A 499 13.44 -14.24 -1.33
N ILE A 500 14.72 -14.47 -1.12
CA ILE A 500 15.32 -14.69 0.20
C ILE A 500 16.21 -13.49 0.53
N MET A 501 16.09 -12.99 1.76
CA MET A 501 16.80 -11.83 2.29
C MET A 501 17.50 -12.16 3.62
N MET A 502 18.80 -11.87 3.70
CA MET A 502 19.64 -12.20 4.86
C MET A 502 20.68 -11.09 5.12
N PRO A 503 20.95 -10.68 6.39
CA PRO A 503 21.96 -9.66 6.69
C PRO A 503 23.39 -10.05 6.26
N GLU A 504 24.03 -9.18 5.48
CA GLU A 504 25.36 -9.41 4.89
C GLU A 504 26.41 -9.80 5.95
N GLY A 505 27.22 -10.83 5.64
CA GLY A 505 28.43 -11.18 6.38
C GLY A 505 28.26 -11.85 7.76
N THR A 506 27.04 -11.94 8.30
CA THR A 506 26.78 -12.58 9.61
C THR A 506 26.69 -14.11 9.53
N VAL A 507 26.01 -14.60 8.49
CA VAL A 507 25.72 -16.01 8.21
C VAL A 507 25.83 -16.21 6.70
N LYS A 508 26.30 -17.38 6.28
CA LYS A 508 26.30 -17.81 4.88
C LYS A 508 25.14 -18.78 4.63
N LEU A 509 24.36 -18.49 3.60
CA LEU A 509 23.37 -19.39 3.03
C LEU A 509 24.00 -20.27 1.92
N THR A 510 23.56 -21.52 1.84
CA THR A 510 23.84 -22.44 0.72
C THR A 510 22.63 -23.30 0.42
N SER A 511 22.25 -23.39 -0.85
CA SER A 511 21.20 -24.27 -1.39
C SER A 511 21.51 -24.55 -2.86
N ASP A 512 21.16 -25.73 -3.35
CA ASP A 512 21.23 -26.06 -4.78
C ASP A 512 19.99 -25.54 -5.56
N GLN A 513 18.96 -25.05 -4.86
CA GLN A 513 17.73 -24.50 -5.43
C GLN A 513 17.77 -22.97 -5.61
N LEU A 514 18.72 -22.27 -4.96
CA LEU A 514 18.79 -20.81 -4.90
C LEU A 514 19.92 -20.22 -5.74
N GLN A 515 19.64 -19.11 -6.41
CA GLN A 515 20.63 -18.29 -7.12
C GLN A 515 20.87 -16.99 -6.34
N SER A 516 22.11 -16.62 -6.07
CA SER A 516 22.41 -15.31 -5.48
C SER A 516 22.24 -14.21 -6.53
N THR A 517 21.53 -13.14 -6.17
CA THR A 517 21.30 -11.95 -7.01
C THR A 517 22.09 -10.73 -6.52
N GLY A 518 23.13 -10.97 -5.70
CA GLY A 518 24.01 -9.93 -5.15
C GLY A 518 23.51 -9.37 -3.82
N THR A 519 23.97 -8.17 -3.47
CA THR A 519 23.53 -7.45 -2.25
C THR A 519 22.71 -6.22 -2.59
N ARG A 520 21.74 -5.88 -1.72
CA ARG A 520 20.95 -4.65 -1.78
C ARG A 520 20.97 -3.96 -0.43
N GLN A 521 21.03 -2.64 -0.43
CA GLN A 521 20.88 -1.84 0.78
C GLN A 521 19.41 -1.48 0.98
N VAL A 522 18.85 -1.87 2.12
CA VAL A 522 17.46 -1.62 2.52
C VAL A 522 17.49 -0.96 3.90
N GLN A 523 16.93 0.25 4.04
CA GLN A 523 16.93 1.02 5.29
C GLN A 523 18.32 1.17 5.95
N GLY A 524 19.39 1.24 5.13
CA GLY A 524 20.78 1.33 5.60
C GLY A 524 21.44 0.00 5.97
N ILE A 525 20.70 -1.11 6.01
CA ILE A 525 21.21 -2.46 6.21
C ILE A 525 21.54 -3.08 4.85
N ASN A 526 22.72 -3.69 4.71
CA ASN A 526 23.05 -4.49 3.54
C ASN A 526 22.46 -5.91 3.70
N LEU A 527 21.63 -6.32 2.75
CA LEU A 527 21.05 -7.66 2.66
C LEU A 527 21.65 -8.41 1.45
N GLU A 528 22.06 -9.65 1.67
CA GLU A 528 22.37 -10.60 0.59
C GLU A 528 21.05 -11.18 0.07
N MET A 529 20.87 -11.11 -1.25
CA MET A 529 19.65 -11.48 -1.97
C MET A 529 19.83 -12.83 -2.66
N PHE A 530 18.83 -13.70 -2.57
CA PHE A 530 18.77 -14.94 -3.35
C PHE A 530 17.38 -15.14 -3.93
N THR A 531 17.26 -15.88 -5.04
CA THR A 531 15.99 -16.19 -5.68
C THR A 531 15.86 -17.67 -6.10
N ALA A 532 14.62 -18.13 -6.15
CA ALA A 532 14.17 -19.33 -6.85
C ALA A 532 12.91 -19.03 -7.66
N SER A 533 12.53 -19.92 -8.58
CA SER A 533 11.37 -19.74 -9.46
C SER A 533 10.70 -21.07 -9.79
N GLY A 534 9.37 -21.11 -9.83
CA GLY A 534 8.59 -22.29 -10.21
C GLY A 534 8.63 -23.43 -9.17
N LEU A 535 8.67 -23.10 -7.87
CA LEU A 535 8.60 -24.11 -6.81
C LEU A 535 7.25 -24.84 -6.88
N GLN A 536 7.28 -26.16 -6.74
CA GLN A 536 6.11 -27.01 -7.00
C GLN A 536 5.29 -27.23 -5.72
N ALA A 537 3.97 -27.34 -5.83
CA ALA A 537 3.11 -27.70 -4.71
C ALA A 537 3.53 -29.04 -4.09
N GLY A 538 3.67 -29.08 -2.76
CA GLY A 538 4.17 -30.24 -2.02
C GLY A 538 5.69 -30.46 -2.10
N SER A 539 6.46 -29.53 -2.68
CA SER A 539 7.93 -29.59 -2.62
C SER A 539 8.47 -28.99 -1.31
N THR A 540 9.78 -28.86 -1.20
CA THR A 540 10.44 -28.30 -0.01
C THR A 540 11.63 -27.48 -0.46
N LEU A 541 11.70 -26.22 0.00
CA LEU A 541 12.86 -25.37 -0.24
C LEU A 541 13.94 -25.74 0.79
N GLU A 542 14.94 -26.48 0.32
CA GLU A 542 16.06 -26.97 1.13
C GLU A 542 17.18 -25.92 1.18
N MET A 543 17.62 -25.58 2.39
CA MET A 543 18.64 -24.56 2.63
C MET A 543 19.52 -24.92 3.82
N THR A 544 20.79 -24.55 3.79
CA THR A 544 21.70 -24.63 4.94
C THR A 544 22.21 -23.23 5.27
N LEU A 545 21.96 -22.81 6.51
CA LEU A 545 22.58 -21.63 7.12
C LEU A 545 23.84 -22.05 7.87
N SER A 546 24.93 -21.30 7.74
CA SER A 546 26.18 -21.57 8.47
C SER A 546 26.97 -20.29 8.76
N GLY A 547 27.46 -20.11 10.00
CA GLY A 547 28.22 -18.90 10.35
C GLY A 547 28.37 -18.64 11.84
N ARG A 548 28.63 -17.38 12.20
CA ARG A 548 28.59 -16.89 13.59
C ARG A 548 27.90 -15.54 13.61
N VAL A 549 26.70 -15.52 14.17
CA VAL A 549 26.00 -14.27 14.51
C VAL A 549 26.94 -13.37 15.32
N SER A 550 27.25 -12.19 14.78
CA SER A 550 27.88 -11.10 15.51
C SER A 550 26.78 -10.32 16.24
N SER A 551 26.73 -10.46 17.56
CA SER A 551 25.70 -9.86 18.45
C SER A 551 25.83 -8.34 18.61
N SER A 552 26.01 -7.61 17.50
CA SER A 552 26.32 -6.18 17.48
C SER A 552 25.84 -5.50 16.19
N LEU A 553 24.58 -5.76 15.80
CA LEU A 553 23.82 -4.84 14.95
C LEU A 553 23.01 -3.92 15.87
N ASN A 554 23.58 -2.78 16.24
CA ASN A 554 22.80 -1.69 16.83
C ASN A 554 21.98 -1.05 15.70
N VAL A 555 20.76 -1.55 15.49
CA VAL A 555 19.75 -0.81 14.73
C VAL A 555 19.27 0.33 15.63
N GLU A 556 19.53 1.58 15.25
CA GLU A 556 18.91 2.73 15.93
C GLU A 556 17.40 2.69 15.65
N THR A 557 16.59 2.55 16.69
CA THR A 557 15.15 2.34 16.58
C THR A 557 14.41 3.63 16.24
N GLY A 558 14.48 4.03 14.97
CA GLY A 558 13.67 5.07 14.36
C GLY A 558 12.82 4.50 13.23
N SER A 559 11.54 4.88 13.20
CA SER A 559 10.47 4.38 12.30
C SER A 559 9.96 2.95 12.57
N SER A 560 8.64 2.80 12.51
CA SER A 560 7.88 1.61 12.88
C SER A 560 7.57 0.70 11.67
N THR A 561 8.62 0.17 11.03
CA THR A 561 8.48 -0.93 10.04
C THR A 561 9.45 -2.08 10.31
N GLY A 562 10.18 -2.06 11.44
CA GLY A 562 10.84 -3.23 11.97
C GLY A 562 9.84 -4.11 12.72
N LEU A 563 9.50 -5.28 12.18
CA LEU A 563 8.65 -6.26 12.86
C LEU A 563 9.42 -6.90 14.02
N ILE A 564 9.24 -6.36 15.23
CA ILE A 564 9.88 -6.86 16.47
C ILE A 564 9.16 -8.13 16.94
N ILE A 565 9.38 -9.23 16.22
CA ILE A 565 8.82 -10.56 16.54
C ILE A 565 9.71 -11.19 17.63
N GLY A 566 9.82 -10.48 18.76
CA GLY A 566 10.96 -10.55 19.69
C GLY A 566 10.63 -10.69 21.19
N GLY A 567 9.35 -10.78 21.56
CA GLY A 567 8.91 -11.45 22.79
C GLY A 567 9.42 -10.91 24.14
N SER A 568 9.22 -9.63 24.45
CA SER A 568 9.57 -9.04 25.76
C SER A 568 8.38 -8.64 26.67
N VAL A 569 7.13 -8.80 26.21
CA VAL A 569 5.92 -8.36 26.94
C VAL A 569 5.01 -9.51 27.42
N LEU A 570 4.94 -10.62 26.67
CA LEU A 570 4.02 -11.74 26.96
C LEU A 570 4.24 -12.42 28.32
N GLY A 571 5.45 -12.33 28.89
CA GLY A 571 5.75 -12.81 30.25
C GLY A 571 5.05 -12.01 31.36
N LEU A 572 4.72 -10.74 31.13
CA LEU A 572 4.01 -9.89 32.10
C LEU A 572 2.48 -9.93 31.89
N VAL A 573 2.01 -10.09 30.65
CA VAL A 573 0.56 -10.21 30.37
C VAL A 573 -0.03 -11.47 30.99
N LEU A 574 0.68 -12.61 30.96
CA LEU A 574 0.18 -13.85 31.58
C LEU A 574 0.16 -13.78 33.13
N VAL A 575 1.10 -13.06 33.74
CA VAL A 575 1.06 -12.77 35.18
C VAL A 575 -0.07 -11.78 35.52
N GLY A 576 -0.26 -10.75 34.70
CA GLY A 576 -1.32 -9.75 34.83
C GLY A 576 -2.73 -10.33 34.67
N ALA A 577 -2.96 -11.17 33.66
CA ALA A 577 -4.22 -11.87 33.44
C ALA A 577 -4.52 -12.90 34.55
N GLY A 578 -3.48 -13.62 35.02
CA GLY A 578 -3.58 -14.48 36.20
C GLY A 578 -3.97 -13.69 37.47
N TYR A 579 -3.36 -12.52 37.68
CA TYR A 579 -3.70 -11.62 38.78
C TYR A 579 -5.13 -11.06 38.66
N TRP A 580 -5.57 -10.67 37.46
CA TRP A 580 -6.91 -10.14 37.19
C TRP A 580 -8.01 -11.19 37.45
N MET A 581 -7.85 -12.41 36.94
CA MET A 581 -8.77 -13.52 37.22
C MET A 581 -8.76 -13.96 38.70
N TRP A 582 -7.62 -13.89 39.38
CA TRP A 582 -7.54 -14.15 40.82
C TRP A 582 -8.26 -13.06 41.64
N ARG A 583 -8.16 -11.79 41.21
CA ARG A 583 -8.80 -10.63 41.87
C ARG A 583 -10.33 -10.70 41.80
N GLN A 584 -10.91 -11.10 40.66
CA GLN A 584 -12.36 -11.33 40.56
C GLN A 584 -12.85 -12.46 41.50
N ARG A 585 -12.07 -13.54 41.67
CA ARG A 585 -12.45 -14.68 42.52
C ARG A 585 -12.40 -14.41 44.04
N LYS A 586 -11.92 -13.23 44.47
CA LYS A 586 -11.78 -12.86 45.90
C LYS A 586 -12.76 -11.79 46.39
N GLN A 587 -13.76 -11.38 45.60
CA GLN A 587 -14.77 -10.39 46.03
C GLN A 587 -15.72 -10.84 47.18
N PHE A 588 -15.53 -12.05 47.72
CA PHE A 588 -16.14 -12.50 48.98
C PHE A 588 -15.08 -12.98 49.98
N ALA A 589 -14.49 -12.05 50.75
CA ALA A 589 -14.29 -12.15 52.22
C ALA A 589 -13.18 -11.21 52.76
N VAL A 590 -13.61 -10.13 53.44
CA VAL A 590 -12.96 -9.46 54.61
C VAL A 590 -11.61 -8.76 54.39
N GLU A 591 -11.43 -7.66 55.13
CA GLU A 591 -10.19 -6.87 55.24
C GLU A 591 -8.99 -7.65 55.81
N ASP A 592 -7.76 -7.21 55.49
CA ASP A 592 -6.89 -6.59 56.51
C ASP A 592 -5.85 -5.65 55.85
N GLU A 593 -5.17 -4.85 56.67
CA GLU A 593 -4.10 -3.87 56.33
C GLU A 593 -2.78 -4.61 55.96
N THR A 594 -1.66 -4.06 55.46
CA THR A 594 -0.96 -2.74 55.51
C THR A 594 -0.08 -2.56 54.22
N GLU A 595 0.73 -1.53 53.90
CA GLU A 595 0.98 -0.11 54.28
C GLU A 595 1.88 0.50 53.15
N GLU A 596 1.48 1.57 52.44
CA GLU A 596 2.40 2.50 51.72
C GLU A 596 1.81 3.94 51.75
N GLU A 597 2.67 4.97 51.88
CA GLU A 597 2.29 6.35 52.25
C GLU A 597 2.09 7.33 51.06
N PRO A 598 1.43 8.50 51.26
CA PRO A 598 0.79 9.25 50.17
C PRO A 598 1.65 10.33 49.50
N ALA A 599 1.19 10.78 48.33
CA ALA A 599 1.57 12.07 47.76
C ALA A 599 0.75 13.21 48.41
N GLU A 600 1.35 14.39 48.55
CA GLU A 600 0.71 15.57 49.13
C GLU A 600 -0.27 16.20 48.13
N GLU A 601 -1.54 16.39 48.51
CA GLU A 601 -2.52 17.16 47.71
C GLU A 601 -2.28 18.67 47.92
N ASP A 602 -1.79 19.36 46.90
CA ASP A 602 -1.64 20.82 46.92
C ASP A 602 -2.93 21.56 46.47
N GLN A 603 -2.90 22.89 46.60
CA GLN A 603 -4.06 23.74 46.30
C GLN A 603 -4.42 23.72 44.81
N ASP A 604 -3.43 23.61 43.93
CA ASP A 604 -3.60 23.76 42.49
C ASP A 604 -4.13 22.45 41.88
N THR A 605 -3.66 21.30 42.36
CA THR A 605 -4.23 19.97 42.08
C THR A 605 -5.74 19.91 42.39
N ILE A 606 -6.18 20.55 43.48
CA ILE A 606 -7.60 20.61 43.85
C ILE A 606 -8.37 21.63 42.99
N MET A 607 -7.71 22.68 42.49
CA MET A 607 -8.32 23.61 41.53
C MET A 607 -8.57 22.93 40.18
N ASP A 608 -7.58 22.22 39.64
CA ASP A 608 -7.71 21.50 38.37
C ASP A 608 -8.77 20.40 38.45
N ALA A 609 -8.88 19.71 39.59
CA ALA A 609 -9.96 18.77 39.86
C ALA A 609 -11.36 19.41 39.89
N ILE A 610 -11.48 20.71 40.18
CA ILE A 610 -12.74 21.47 40.08
C ILE A 610 -13.00 21.89 38.63
N ILE A 611 -11.97 22.29 37.86
CA ILE A 611 -12.09 22.68 36.45
C ILE A 611 -12.55 21.49 35.61
N ALA A 612 -11.85 20.35 35.69
CA ALA A 612 -12.22 19.13 34.97
C ALA A 612 -13.63 18.63 35.33
N LEU A 613 -14.08 18.85 36.57
CA LEU A 613 -15.44 18.54 37.02
C LEU A 613 -16.49 19.51 36.45
N ASP A 614 -16.16 20.79 36.29
CA ASP A 614 -17.02 21.80 35.65
C ASP A 614 -17.20 21.53 34.15
N ASP A 615 -16.13 21.14 33.44
CA ASP A 615 -16.17 20.80 32.01
C ASP A 615 -16.89 19.47 31.75
N SER A 616 -16.71 18.49 32.63
CA SER A 616 -17.43 17.21 32.57
C SER A 616 -18.94 17.37 32.80
N PHE A 617 -19.37 18.40 33.55
CA PHE A 617 -20.78 18.75 33.70
C PHE A 617 -21.31 19.53 32.48
N GLN A 618 -20.54 20.47 31.93
CA GLN A 618 -20.92 21.22 30.72
C GLN A 618 -21.09 20.33 29.48
N SER A 619 -20.28 19.27 29.36
CA SER A 619 -20.41 18.23 28.33
C SER A 619 -21.55 17.23 28.57
N GLY A 620 -22.30 17.35 29.67
CA GLY A 620 -23.44 16.49 30.00
C GLY A 620 -23.06 15.08 30.49
N SER A 621 -21.78 14.79 30.69
CA SER A 621 -21.29 13.46 31.12
C SER A 621 -21.57 13.13 32.60
N LEU A 622 -22.02 14.12 33.38
CA LEU A 622 -22.27 14.02 34.82
C LEU A 622 -23.66 14.55 35.18
N SER A 623 -24.33 13.90 36.14
CA SER A 623 -25.61 14.38 36.67
C SER A 623 -25.42 15.55 37.63
N GLU A 624 -26.39 16.47 37.66
CA GLU A 624 -26.29 17.69 38.47
C GLU A 624 -26.11 17.39 39.97
N GLU A 625 -26.78 16.36 40.51
CA GLU A 625 -26.63 15.96 41.92
C GLU A 625 -25.21 15.46 42.24
N ALA A 626 -24.60 14.66 41.35
CA ALA A 626 -23.23 14.17 41.51
C ALA A 626 -22.22 15.33 41.38
N TYR A 627 -22.43 16.22 40.42
CA TYR A 627 -21.65 17.43 40.20
C TYR A 627 -21.68 18.36 41.43
N GLN A 628 -22.88 18.74 41.90
CA GLN A 628 -23.09 19.61 43.07
C GLN A 628 -22.38 19.05 44.31
N LYS A 629 -22.56 17.75 44.58
CA LYS A 629 -21.92 17.07 45.72
C LYS A 629 -20.40 17.07 45.61
N ARG A 630 -19.85 16.61 44.49
CA ARG A 630 -18.39 16.44 44.35
C ARG A 630 -17.66 17.78 44.34
N ARG A 631 -18.29 18.83 43.78
CA ARG A 631 -17.75 20.19 43.79
C ARG A 631 -17.83 20.86 45.15
N ALA A 632 -18.79 20.48 46.00
CA ALA A 632 -18.82 20.91 47.41
C ALA A 632 -17.66 20.28 48.20
N GLU A 633 -17.44 18.97 48.06
CA GLU A 633 -16.33 18.24 48.71
C GLU A 633 -14.96 18.82 48.35
N LEU A 634 -14.71 19.10 47.05
CA LEU A 634 -13.45 19.72 46.61
C LEU A 634 -13.28 21.16 47.11
N LYS A 635 -14.35 21.96 47.16
CA LYS A 635 -14.30 23.32 47.72
C LYS A 635 -14.11 23.35 49.22
N GLU A 636 -14.58 22.34 49.96
CA GLU A 636 -14.31 22.19 51.39
C GLU A 636 -12.83 21.85 51.62
N LYS A 637 -12.25 20.88 50.87
CA LYS A 637 -10.80 20.62 50.89
C LYS A 637 -9.99 21.89 50.61
N LEU A 638 -10.31 22.62 49.54
CA LEU A 638 -9.62 23.85 49.16
C LEU A 638 -9.64 24.90 50.28
N GLN A 639 -10.78 25.04 50.98
CA GLN A 639 -10.94 25.93 52.15
C GLN A 639 -10.23 25.44 53.42
N THR A 640 -9.84 24.17 53.49
CA THR A 640 -8.97 23.68 54.58
C THR A 640 -7.48 23.89 54.29
N LEU A 641 -7.08 24.08 53.03
CA LEU A 641 -5.70 24.43 52.64
C LEU A 641 -5.43 25.96 52.65
N THR A 642 -6.46 26.80 52.62
CA THR A 642 -6.35 28.28 52.61
C THR A 642 -6.58 28.95 53.99
N LYS A 643 -6.35 28.24 55.10
CA LYS A 643 -6.53 28.74 56.48
C LYS A 643 -5.30 28.59 57.36
#